data_AF-A0A3D6DT03-F1
#
_entry.id   AF-A0A3D6DT03-F1
#
_cell.length_a   1.000
_cell.length_b   1.000
_cell.length_c   1.000
_cell.angle_alpha   90.00
_cell.angle_beta   90.00
_cell.angle_gamma   90.00
#
_symmetry.space_group_name_H-M   'P 1'
#
loop_
_entity.id
_entity.type
_entity.pdbx_description
1 polymer ?
#
loop_
_entity_poly.entity_id
_entity_poly.type
_entity_poly.pdbx_seq_one_letter_code
_entity_poly.pdbx_strand_id
1 'polypeptide(L)'
;MSKLDLPAFQKHLSAFAFTPLFVEVLGWNHPAASERDWQIDQLKAGTHSTYSRRMVAELAGVAVLQVVADSAWPDESQRMAIWRHVSQRHHENLIIFTDRREDPGQSLWFWVKRGKDTSTGKPKATARRHEYFRGQPVDLFASKLHALVVELSELDAGGRLPVLEVARRLAAALDVEKTTKRFFARYQEQHAALLQAIEGIADERDRRWYASVVLNRLMFVWFLQKKGFLNGGDYDYLPSKLQESRARGENRFFGEFINALFFDAFARPEDQRSAQAKTLTGRIPFLNGGLFLHHKLELDANRQPRVGTSLRIPDAAFAGVFAVFAAFPWHLDDTPAGNPEEINPDVLGYIFEKYINQKAFGAYYTRPEITGYLAERSIHKLVLERINVPALPEFNLPAIQFDSVAELLARMDTRTALKLVNEVLPSITILDPAVGSGAFLVAALKALINIYYAVVGRAGMGASRELETWLRGIQKDHLSVGYYIKRRVVSDNLYGVDIMEEACEIAKLRLFLAMVSSVNRVEDLEPLPNIDFNILPGNSLVGLMRVDEHEFDRKQDDLFKPPFRRLLEEKDRKLDVYRHTAADFGQTTDLRVLRDDIDAEMNYAAGILNELLRDQFEVQGVKYEQATWDADKQGL
;
A
#
# COMPACT_ATOMS: atom_id res chain seq x y z
N MET A 1 9.44 -8.14 -27.52
CA MET A 1 8.37 -8.13 -26.51
C MET A 1 7.25 -7.27 -27.07
N SER A 2 6.25 -7.90 -27.67
CA SER A 2 5.01 -7.21 -28.00
C SER A 2 4.35 -6.74 -26.70
N LYS A 3 3.82 -5.52 -26.69
CA LYS A 3 3.05 -5.01 -25.57
C LYS A 3 1.68 -5.68 -25.63
N LEU A 4 1.22 -6.26 -24.51
CA LEU A 4 -0.19 -6.58 -24.30
C LEU A 4 -1.03 -5.36 -24.75
N ASP A 5 -2.01 -5.58 -25.62
CA ASP A 5 -3.00 -4.55 -25.97
C ASP A 5 -3.88 -4.31 -24.74
N LEU A 6 -3.37 -3.49 -23.82
CA LEU A 6 -4.01 -3.20 -22.54
C LEU A 6 -5.41 -2.57 -22.73
N PRO A 7 -5.64 -1.65 -23.69
CA PRO A 7 -6.99 -1.19 -24.02
C PRO A 7 -7.96 -2.32 -24.42
N ALA A 8 -7.55 -3.23 -25.32
CA ALA A 8 -8.39 -4.36 -25.71
C ALA A 8 -8.61 -5.34 -24.54
N PHE A 9 -7.55 -5.62 -23.78
CA PHE A 9 -7.63 -6.44 -22.57
C PHE A 9 -8.65 -5.87 -21.58
N GLN A 10 -8.55 -4.57 -21.26
CA GLN A 10 -9.45 -3.87 -20.36
C GLN A 10 -10.89 -3.90 -20.86
N LYS A 11 -11.09 -3.63 -22.14
CA LYS A 11 -12.41 -3.70 -22.79
C LYS A 11 -13.03 -5.08 -22.63
N HIS A 12 -12.32 -6.15 -22.97
CA HIS A 12 -12.88 -7.50 -22.96
C HIS A 12 -13.08 -8.05 -21.55
N LEU A 13 -12.12 -7.84 -20.64
CA LEU A 13 -12.27 -8.31 -19.26
C LEU A 13 -13.40 -7.56 -18.53
N SER A 14 -13.47 -6.23 -18.63
CA SER A 14 -14.53 -5.45 -17.96
C SER A 14 -15.94 -5.79 -18.47
N ALA A 15 -16.04 -6.21 -19.73
CA ALA A 15 -17.26 -6.72 -20.34
C ALA A 15 -17.48 -8.22 -20.09
N PHE A 16 -16.59 -8.91 -19.36
CA PHE A 16 -16.61 -10.38 -19.17
C PHE A 16 -16.65 -11.16 -20.49
N ALA A 17 -16.09 -10.57 -21.56
CA ALA A 17 -16.00 -11.14 -22.89
C ALA A 17 -14.79 -12.07 -22.97
N PHE A 18 -14.87 -13.22 -22.30
CA PHE A 18 -13.72 -14.12 -22.14
C PHE A 18 -13.19 -14.69 -23.47
N THR A 19 -14.05 -15.00 -24.44
CA THR A 19 -13.56 -15.59 -25.71
C THR A 19 -12.69 -14.60 -26.49
N PRO A 20 -13.15 -13.35 -26.75
CA PRO A 20 -12.29 -12.30 -27.27
C PRO A 20 -11.04 -12.04 -26.43
N LEU A 21 -11.16 -12.02 -25.09
CA LEU A 21 -10.03 -11.83 -24.19
C LEU A 21 -8.92 -12.87 -24.44
N PHE A 22 -9.27 -14.15 -24.52
CA PHE A 22 -8.27 -15.19 -24.71
C PHE A 22 -7.76 -15.28 -26.14
N VAL A 23 -8.65 -15.17 -27.13
CA VAL A 23 -8.28 -15.39 -28.54
C VAL A 23 -7.63 -14.15 -29.16
N GLU A 24 -8.24 -12.98 -28.98
CA GLU A 24 -7.80 -11.76 -29.66
C GLU A 24 -6.67 -11.05 -28.90
N VAL A 25 -6.64 -11.17 -27.56
CA VAL A 25 -5.66 -10.46 -26.72
C VAL A 25 -4.55 -11.36 -26.21
N LEU A 26 -4.87 -12.57 -25.70
CA LEU A 26 -3.87 -13.48 -25.15
C LEU A 26 -3.25 -14.43 -26.20
N GLY A 27 -3.79 -14.48 -27.42
CA GLY A 27 -3.26 -15.31 -28.51
C GLY A 27 -3.57 -16.80 -28.40
N TRP A 28 -4.68 -17.17 -27.75
CA TRP A 28 -5.13 -18.56 -27.63
C TRP A 28 -6.02 -18.97 -28.82
N ASN A 29 -6.25 -20.26 -29.00
CA ASN A 29 -7.07 -20.77 -30.09
C ASN A 29 -8.56 -20.81 -29.74
N HIS A 30 -9.41 -20.63 -30.74
CA HIS A 30 -10.81 -20.99 -30.61
C HIS A 30 -10.95 -22.50 -30.39
N PRO A 31 -11.83 -22.93 -29.48
CA PRO A 31 -12.09 -24.34 -29.29
C PRO A 31 -12.92 -24.92 -30.44
N ALA A 32 -13.03 -26.24 -30.50
CA ALA A 32 -13.91 -26.94 -31.44
C ALA A 32 -15.35 -26.38 -31.40
N ALA A 33 -16.02 -26.28 -32.54
CA ALA A 33 -17.34 -25.65 -32.64
C ALA A 33 -18.37 -26.25 -31.66
N SER A 34 -18.32 -27.56 -31.44
CA SER A 34 -19.20 -28.29 -30.52
C SER A 34 -19.03 -27.93 -29.04
N GLU A 35 -17.87 -27.36 -28.65
CA GLU A 35 -17.55 -27.01 -27.26
C GLU A 35 -17.82 -25.53 -26.93
N ARG A 36 -18.17 -24.71 -27.94
CA ARG A 36 -18.40 -23.26 -27.77
C ARG A 36 -19.75 -22.94 -27.14
N ASP A 37 -20.74 -23.79 -27.38
CA ASP A 37 -22.10 -23.61 -26.87
C ASP A 37 -22.22 -24.05 -25.40
N TRP A 38 -23.20 -23.50 -24.70
CA TRP A 38 -23.49 -23.90 -23.32
C TRP A 38 -23.98 -25.34 -23.25
N GLN A 39 -23.24 -26.17 -22.53
CA GLN A 39 -23.59 -27.55 -22.20
C GLN A 39 -23.96 -27.65 -20.71
N ILE A 40 -24.88 -28.55 -20.37
CA ILE A 40 -25.26 -28.82 -18.97
C ILE A 40 -24.68 -30.18 -18.60
N ASP A 41 -23.83 -30.18 -17.57
CA ASP A 41 -23.22 -31.38 -17.02
C ASP A 41 -23.84 -31.71 -15.65
N GLN A 42 -23.90 -33.01 -15.33
CA GLN A 42 -24.27 -33.50 -14.00
C GLN A 42 -23.01 -33.94 -13.24
N LEU A 43 -22.83 -33.46 -12.00
CA LEU A 43 -21.66 -33.81 -11.18
C LEU A 43 -21.60 -35.30 -10.82
N LYS A 44 -22.76 -35.93 -10.66
CA LYS A 44 -22.94 -37.37 -10.47
C LYS A 44 -24.22 -37.81 -11.18
N ALA A 45 -24.14 -38.91 -11.92
CA ALA A 45 -25.29 -39.55 -12.53
C ALA A 45 -26.36 -39.84 -11.46
N GLY A 46 -27.59 -39.36 -11.69
CA GLY A 46 -28.72 -39.55 -10.76
C GLY A 46 -28.81 -38.53 -9.62
N THR A 47 -28.00 -37.47 -9.60
CA THR A 47 -28.14 -36.34 -8.65
C THR A 47 -28.70 -35.10 -9.34
N HIS A 48 -29.40 -34.25 -8.59
CA HIS A 48 -29.91 -32.96 -9.09
C HIS A 48 -28.82 -31.88 -9.18
N SER A 49 -27.56 -32.18 -8.81
CA SER A 49 -26.47 -31.21 -8.82
C SER A 49 -25.88 -31.06 -10.22
N THR A 50 -26.34 -30.03 -10.93
CA THR A 50 -25.89 -29.71 -12.29
C THR A 50 -25.03 -28.46 -12.33
N TYR A 51 -24.28 -28.28 -13.41
CA TYR A 51 -23.66 -27.00 -13.74
C TYR A 51 -23.66 -26.82 -15.26
N SER A 52 -23.60 -25.58 -15.68
CA SER A 52 -23.52 -25.21 -17.09
C SER A 52 -22.08 -24.83 -17.41
N ARG A 53 -21.58 -25.23 -18.56
CA ARG A 53 -20.25 -24.84 -19.04
C ARG A 53 -20.23 -24.52 -20.52
N ARG A 54 -19.23 -23.77 -20.93
CA ARG A 54 -18.77 -23.67 -22.33
C ARG A 54 -17.26 -23.53 -22.37
N MET A 55 -16.62 -23.97 -23.44
CA MET A 55 -15.20 -23.71 -23.64
C MET A 55 -15.02 -22.33 -24.26
N VAL A 56 -14.17 -21.53 -23.63
CA VAL A 56 -13.87 -20.16 -24.01
C VAL A 56 -12.74 -20.12 -25.03
N ALA A 57 -11.69 -20.88 -24.75
CA ALA A 57 -10.46 -20.95 -25.52
C ALA A 57 -9.69 -22.22 -25.17
N GLU A 58 -8.76 -22.61 -26.04
CA GLU A 58 -7.81 -23.68 -25.77
C GLU A 58 -6.42 -23.33 -26.30
N LEU A 59 -5.40 -23.87 -25.65
CA LEU A 59 -4.03 -23.75 -26.14
C LEU A 59 -3.21 -24.96 -25.68
N ALA A 60 -2.61 -25.67 -26.63
CA ALA A 60 -1.75 -26.81 -26.34
C ALA A 60 -2.41 -27.84 -25.38
N GLY A 61 -3.70 -28.12 -25.54
CA GLY A 61 -4.43 -29.07 -24.68
C GLY A 61 -4.83 -28.53 -23.29
N VAL A 62 -4.51 -27.26 -22.99
CA VAL A 62 -5.05 -26.54 -21.83
C VAL A 62 -6.39 -25.94 -22.21
N ALA A 63 -7.46 -26.29 -21.49
CA ALA A 63 -8.80 -25.79 -21.75
C ALA A 63 -9.19 -24.66 -20.80
N VAL A 64 -9.75 -23.58 -21.33
CA VAL A 64 -10.38 -22.51 -20.52
C VAL A 64 -11.88 -22.68 -20.61
N LEU A 65 -12.54 -22.90 -19.48
CA LEU A 65 -13.98 -23.14 -19.43
C LEU A 65 -14.67 -22.06 -18.61
N GLN A 66 -15.74 -21.47 -19.16
CA GLN A 66 -16.65 -20.67 -18.38
C GLN A 66 -17.71 -21.58 -17.77
N VAL A 67 -18.00 -21.41 -16.47
CA VAL A 67 -18.92 -22.25 -15.72
C VAL A 67 -19.92 -21.41 -14.94
N VAL A 68 -21.17 -21.87 -14.89
CA VAL A 68 -22.22 -21.34 -14.01
C VAL A 68 -22.78 -22.53 -13.24
N ALA A 69 -22.68 -22.48 -11.91
CA ALA A 69 -23.27 -23.51 -11.05
C ALA A 69 -24.79 -23.31 -10.96
N ASP A 70 -25.52 -24.37 -10.64
CA ASP A 70 -26.97 -24.31 -10.39
C ASP A 70 -27.31 -23.54 -9.09
N SER A 71 -26.38 -23.53 -8.13
CA SER A 71 -26.43 -22.64 -6.96
C SER A 71 -26.00 -21.22 -7.32
N ALA A 72 -26.62 -20.19 -6.71
CA ALA A 72 -26.35 -18.77 -6.98
C ALA A 72 -24.85 -18.39 -6.99
N TRP A 73 -24.02 -19.02 -6.15
CA TRP A 73 -22.56 -18.95 -6.25
C TRP A 73 -21.94 -20.20 -5.62
N PRO A 74 -21.09 -20.97 -6.32
CA PRO A 74 -20.59 -22.25 -5.81
C PRO A 74 -19.58 -22.03 -4.68
N ASP A 75 -19.67 -22.77 -3.58
CA ASP A 75 -18.67 -22.77 -2.50
C ASP A 75 -17.38 -23.53 -2.88
N GLU A 76 -16.40 -23.59 -1.98
CA GLU A 76 -15.11 -24.26 -2.25
C GLU A 76 -15.26 -25.75 -2.54
N SER A 77 -16.17 -26.43 -1.84
CA SER A 77 -16.44 -27.85 -2.01
C SER A 77 -17.05 -28.13 -3.37
N GLN A 78 -18.03 -27.31 -3.77
CA GLN A 78 -18.69 -27.36 -5.06
C GLN A 78 -17.74 -27.04 -6.21
N ARG A 79 -16.93 -25.96 -6.09
CA ARG A 79 -15.92 -25.62 -7.11
C ARG A 79 -14.91 -26.74 -7.31
N MET A 80 -14.43 -27.36 -6.22
CA MET A 80 -13.51 -28.48 -6.30
C MET A 80 -14.17 -29.74 -6.91
N ALA A 81 -15.45 -29.99 -6.62
CA ALA A 81 -16.19 -31.09 -7.25
C ALA A 81 -16.35 -30.89 -8.76
N ILE A 82 -16.73 -29.68 -9.19
CA ILE A 82 -16.83 -29.30 -10.60
C ILE A 82 -15.46 -29.44 -11.28
N TRP A 83 -14.40 -28.91 -10.65
CA TRP A 83 -13.04 -29.04 -11.17
C TRP A 83 -12.62 -30.50 -11.34
N ARG A 84 -12.92 -31.38 -10.37
CA ARG A 84 -12.62 -32.81 -10.50
C ARG A 84 -13.34 -33.45 -11.68
N HIS A 85 -14.60 -33.10 -11.91
CA HIS A 85 -15.38 -33.62 -13.03
C HIS A 85 -14.85 -33.09 -14.38
N VAL A 86 -14.60 -31.78 -14.50
CA VAL A 86 -13.99 -31.17 -15.69
C VAL A 86 -12.61 -31.76 -15.98
N SER A 87 -11.81 -32.01 -14.94
CA SER A 87 -10.45 -32.57 -15.06
C SER A 87 -10.39 -33.98 -15.64
N GLN A 88 -11.51 -34.71 -15.68
CA GLN A 88 -11.59 -36.03 -16.33
C GLN A 88 -11.50 -35.93 -17.86
N ARG A 89 -12.02 -34.83 -18.44
CA ARG A 89 -12.00 -34.57 -19.88
C ARG A 89 -10.89 -33.61 -20.30
N HIS A 90 -10.59 -32.63 -19.44
CA HIS A 90 -9.57 -31.63 -19.69
C HIS A 90 -8.53 -31.67 -18.58
N HIS A 91 -7.45 -32.43 -18.77
CA HIS A 91 -6.45 -32.62 -17.72
C HIS A 91 -5.89 -31.27 -17.25
N GLU A 92 -5.36 -30.46 -18.15
CA GLU A 92 -4.99 -29.07 -17.82
C GLU A 92 -6.17 -28.15 -18.11
N ASN A 93 -6.61 -27.42 -17.10
CA ASN A 93 -7.76 -26.54 -17.23
C ASN A 93 -7.67 -25.30 -16.33
N LEU A 94 -8.33 -24.24 -16.81
CA LEU A 94 -8.67 -23.05 -16.06
C LEU A 94 -10.20 -22.92 -16.11
N ILE A 95 -10.84 -22.84 -14.95
CA ILE A 95 -12.30 -22.70 -14.85
C ILE A 95 -12.62 -21.27 -14.41
N ILE A 96 -13.42 -20.56 -15.19
CA ILE A 96 -13.92 -19.23 -14.88
C ILE A 96 -15.38 -19.38 -14.46
N PHE A 97 -15.62 -19.40 -13.15
CA PHE A 97 -16.98 -19.37 -12.61
C PHE A 97 -17.59 -17.99 -12.83
N THR A 98 -18.85 -17.93 -13.18
CA THR A 98 -19.64 -16.69 -13.34
C THR A 98 -20.99 -16.83 -12.65
N ASP A 99 -21.57 -15.70 -12.25
CA ASP A 99 -22.84 -15.70 -11.49
C ASP A 99 -24.04 -16.03 -12.36
N ARG A 100 -23.90 -15.84 -13.67
CA ARG A 100 -24.91 -16.08 -14.69
C ARG A 100 -24.24 -16.35 -16.04
N ARG A 101 -24.99 -16.96 -16.95
CA ARG A 101 -24.47 -17.34 -18.28
C ARG A 101 -24.26 -16.14 -19.19
N GLU A 102 -25.17 -15.16 -19.10
CA GLU A 102 -25.20 -13.97 -19.95
C GLU A 102 -25.03 -12.70 -19.11
N ASP A 103 -24.20 -11.78 -19.58
CA ASP A 103 -23.89 -10.51 -18.93
C ASP A 103 -23.47 -10.63 -17.44
N PRO A 104 -22.45 -11.43 -17.11
CA PRO A 104 -22.09 -11.69 -15.72
C PRO A 104 -21.57 -10.43 -15.01
N GLY A 105 -21.93 -10.29 -13.73
CA GLY A 105 -21.49 -9.20 -12.87
C GLY A 105 -20.22 -9.54 -12.08
N GLN A 106 -19.90 -10.82 -11.97
CA GLN A 106 -18.75 -11.33 -11.25
C GLN A 106 -18.19 -12.62 -11.86
N SER A 107 -16.89 -12.82 -11.69
CA SER A 107 -16.19 -14.02 -12.12
C SER A 107 -15.18 -14.49 -11.08
N LEU A 108 -14.97 -15.80 -11.00
CA LEU A 108 -13.94 -16.43 -10.18
C LEU A 108 -13.12 -17.38 -11.05
N TRP A 109 -11.89 -16.99 -11.29
CA TRP A 109 -10.87 -17.72 -12.02
C TRP A 109 -10.24 -18.75 -11.11
N PHE A 110 -10.47 -20.02 -11.42
CA PHE A 110 -10.17 -21.16 -10.59
C PHE A 110 -9.20 -22.08 -11.32
N TRP A 111 -7.98 -22.14 -10.78
CA TRP A 111 -6.93 -23.03 -11.26
C TRP A 111 -6.46 -23.91 -10.12
N VAL A 112 -6.19 -25.18 -10.39
CA VAL A 112 -5.77 -26.12 -9.34
C VAL A 112 -4.39 -26.64 -9.63
N LYS A 113 -3.46 -26.27 -8.76
CA LYS A 113 -2.10 -26.79 -8.78
C LYS A 113 -2.10 -28.24 -8.36
N ARG A 114 -1.59 -29.12 -9.22
CA ARG A 114 -1.29 -30.51 -8.87
C ARG A 114 0.17 -30.60 -8.46
N GLY A 115 0.43 -31.15 -7.28
CA GLY A 115 1.78 -31.36 -6.77
C GLY A 115 1.83 -32.57 -5.84
N LYS A 116 2.91 -32.68 -5.08
CA LYS A 116 3.04 -33.64 -3.98
C LYS A 116 3.10 -32.88 -2.66
N ASP A 117 2.49 -33.43 -1.62
CA ASP A 117 2.68 -32.96 -0.26
C ASP A 117 4.14 -33.18 0.14
N THR A 118 4.80 -32.14 0.62
CA THR A 118 6.22 -32.16 0.97
C THR A 118 6.50 -33.00 2.22
N SER A 119 5.50 -33.24 3.06
CA SER A 119 5.63 -34.04 4.27
C SER A 119 5.31 -35.52 4.05
N THR A 120 4.33 -35.83 3.18
CA THR A 120 3.85 -37.20 2.99
C THR A 120 4.15 -37.80 1.62
N GLY A 121 4.69 -37.02 0.67
CA GLY A 121 4.95 -37.44 -0.72
C GLY A 121 3.71 -37.73 -1.57
N LYS A 122 2.50 -37.61 -1.00
CA LYS A 122 1.23 -37.96 -1.65
C LYS A 122 0.78 -36.86 -2.61
N PRO A 123 0.06 -37.19 -3.70
CA PRO A 123 -0.52 -36.18 -4.58
C PRO A 123 -1.41 -35.20 -3.80
N LYS A 124 -1.19 -33.89 -4.03
CA LYS A 124 -1.94 -32.80 -3.40
C LYS A 124 -2.44 -31.86 -4.50
N ALA A 125 -3.75 -31.66 -4.52
CA ALA A 125 -4.40 -30.66 -5.35
C ALA A 125 -4.64 -29.40 -4.50
N THR A 126 -4.10 -28.26 -4.91
CA THR A 126 -4.27 -27.00 -4.18
C THR A 126 -4.93 -25.97 -5.09
N ALA A 127 -6.13 -25.53 -4.73
CA ALA A 127 -6.86 -24.52 -5.49
C ALA A 127 -6.21 -23.13 -5.38
N ARG A 128 -6.30 -22.38 -6.48
CA ARG A 128 -6.00 -20.96 -6.61
C ARG A 128 -7.24 -20.29 -7.19
N ARG A 129 -7.57 -19.13 -6.63
CA ARG A 129 -8.77 -18.38 -6.93
C ARG A 129 -8.41 -16.92 -7.15
N HIS A 130 -9.01 -16.35 -8.18
CA HIS A 130 -8.97 -14.93 -8.45
C HIS A 130 -10.36 -14.45 -8.77
N GLU A 131 -10.88 -13.51 -7.99
CA GLU A 131 -12.21 -12.94 -8.20
C GLU A 131 -12.05 -11.65 -9.01
N TYR A 132 -12.96 -11.44 -9.97
CA TYR A 132 -13.07 -10.19 -10.73
C TYR A 132 -14.53 -9.77 -10.83
N PHE A 133 -14.84 -8.54 -10.45
CA PHE A 133 -16.18 -7.98 -10.40
C PHE A 133 -16.32 -6.81 -11.38
N ARG A 134 -17.51 -6.62 -11.92
CA ARG A 134 -17.79 -5.55 -12.88
C ARG A 134 -17.47 -4.19 -12.27
N GLY A 135 -16.69 -3.39 -12.98
CA GLY A 135 -16.24 -2.07 -12.52
C GLY A 135 -14.95 -2.08 -11.72
N GLN A 136 -14.35 -3.24 -11.43
CA GLN A 136 -13.01 -3.28 -10.84
C GLN A 136 -11.93 -2.80 -11.83
N PRO A 137 -10.93 -2.03 -11.36
CA PRO A 137 -9.76 -1.69 -12.16
C PRO A 137 -9.09 -2.95 -12.74
N VAL A 138 -8.98 -3.00 -14.07
CA VAL A 138 -8.56 -4.21 -14.80
C VAL A 138 -7.06 -4.44 -14.68
N ASP A 139 -6.30 -3.38 -14.85
CA ASP A 139 -4.96 -3.10 -14.34
C ASP A 139 -4.29 -4.22 -13.51
N LEU A 140 -4.63 -4.39 -12.23
CA LEU A 140 -3.93 -5.32 -11.34
C LEU A 140 -4.20 -6.81 -11.66
N PHE A 141 -5.24 -7.09 -12.44
CA PHE A 141 -5.52 -8.41 -12.97
C PHE A 141 -4.88 -8.61 -14.35
N ALA A 142 -4.71 -7.54 -15.13
CA ALA A 142 -4.02 -7.55 -16.41
C ALA A 142 -2.54 -7.94 -16.29
N SER A 143 -1.82 -7.42 -15.29
CA SER A 143 -0.45 -7.90 -14.95
C SER A 143 -0.39 -9.40 -14.77
N LYS A 144 -1.32 -9.93 -13.97
CA LYS A 144 -1.33 -11.34 -13.61
C LYS A 144 -1.56 -12.22 -14.84
N LEU A 145 -2.47 -11.80 -15.72
CA LEU A 145 -2.76 -12.53 -16.95
C LEU A 145 -1.79 -12.26 -18.11
N HIS A 146 -0.89 -11.26 -18.00
CA HIS A 146 0.15 -11.01 -18.99
C HIS A 146 1.03 -12.24 -19.23
N ALA A 147 1.29 -13.03 -18.18
CA ALA A 147 2.05 -14.27 -18.31
C ALA A 147 1.38 -15.30 -19.24
N LEU A 148 0.08 -15.14 -19.56
CA LEU A 148 -0.67 -16.02 -20.47
C LEU A 148 -0.63 -15.60 -21.93
N VAL A 149 -0.03 -14.45 -22.26
CA VAL A 149 0.12 -13.97 -23.65
C VAL A 149 1.02 -14.93 -24.41
N VAL A 150 0.65 -15.24 -25.66
CA VAL A 150 1.42 -16.09 -26.57
C VAL A 150 1.76 -15.31 -27.83
N GLU A 151 3.05 -15.21 -28.15
CA GLU A 151 3.50 -14.56 -29.38
C GLU A 151 3.62 -15.59 -30.53
N LEU A 152 3.38 -15.15 -31.77
CA LEU A 152 3.60 -16.01 -32.95
C LEU A 152 5.06 -16.52 -33.06
N SER A 153 6.02 -15.77 -32.53
CA SER A 153 7.45 -16.12 -32.47
C SER A 153 7.75 -17.28 -31.53
N GLU A 154 6.85 -17.57 -30.58
CA GLU A 154 7.00 -18.64 -29.57
C GLU A 154 6.42 -19.98 -30.04
N LEU A 155 5.75 -19.98 -31.19
CA LEU A 155 5.18 -21.17 -31.79
C LEU A 155 6.27 -21.94 -32.55
N ASP A 156 6.24 -23.28 -32.43
CA ASP A 156 7.10 -24.13 -33.24
C ASP A 156 6.77 -24.02 -34.74
N ALA A 157 7.56 -24.68 -35.59
CA ALA A 157 7.35 -24.69 -37.04
C ALA A 157 5.97 -25.24 -37.47
N GLY A 158 5.23 -25.88 -36.55
CA GLY A 158 3.86 -26.37 -36.74
C GLY A 158 2.80 -25.53 -36.02
N GLY A 159 3.12 -24.32 -35.55
CA GLY A 159 2.17 -23.43 -34.88
C GLY A 159 1.78 -23.86 -33.46
N ARG A 160 2.57 -24.71 -32.79
CA ARG A 160 2.23 -25.32 -31.51
C ARG A 160 3.18 -24.89 -30.39
N LEU A 161 2.66 -24.88 -29.16
CA LEU A 161 3.39 -24.60 -27.92
C LEU A 161 3.36 -25.86 -27.02
N PRO A 162 4.43 -26.19 -26.27
CA PRO A 162 4.39 -27.29 -25.32
C PRO A 162 3.38 -27.06 -24.19
N VAL A 163 2.59 -28.09 -23.85
CA VAL A 163 1.59 -28.04 -22.75
C VAL A 163 2.21 -27.60 -21.42
N LEU A 164 3.43 -28.06 -21.14
CA LEU A 164 4.18 -27.73 -19.93
C LEU A 164 4.49 -26.24 -19.81
N GLU A 165 4.74 -25.57 -20.94
CA GLU A 165 5.01 -24.14 -20.97
C GLU A 165 3.74 -23.33 -20.68
N VAL A 166 2.60 -23.75 -21.25
CA VAL A 166 1.29 -23.13 -20.95
C VAL A 166 0.90 -23.34 -19.48
N ALA A 167 1.17 -24.52 -18.91
CA ALA A 167 0.96 -24.81 -17.50
C ALA A 167 1.86 -23.96 -16.57
N ARG A 168 3.12 -23.71 -16.96
CA ARG A 168 4.04 -22.82 -16.24
C ARG A 168 3.54 -21.39 -16.23
N ARG A 169 3.01 -20.91 -17.36
CA ARG A 169 2.40 -19.58 -17.51
C ARG A 169 1.15 -19.41 -16.64
N LEU A 170 0.28 -20.43 -16.61
CA LEU A 170 -0.87 -20.47 -15.68
C LEU A 170 -0.42 -20.40 -14.21
N ALA A 171 0.62 -21.14 -13.85
CA ALA A 171 1.16 -21.11 -12.50
C ALA A 171 1.72 -19.73 -12.14
N ALA A 172 2.48 -19.10 -13.04
CA ALA A 172 2.99 -17.75 -12.85
C ALA A 172 1.82 -16.76 -12.66
N ALA A 173 0.81 -16.82 -13.53
CA ALA A 173 -0.34 -15.92 -13.49
C ALA A 173 -1.18 -16.05 -12.21
N LEU A 174 -1.32 -17.26 -11.64
CA LEU A 174 -2.36 -17.58 -10.65
C LEU A 174 -1.82 -18.08 -9.28
N ASP A 175 -0.51 -18.34 -9.10
CA ASP A 175 0.10 -18.88 -7.85
C ASP A 175 0.89 -17.84 -7.00
N VAL A 176 0.41 -16.58 -6.94
CA VAL A 176 1.05 -15.46 -6.19
C VAL A 176 1.21 -15.73 -4.69
N GLU A 177 0.28 -16.47 -4.09
CA GLU A 177 0.21 -16.69 -2.64
C GLU A 177 1.46 -17.40 -2.07
N LYS A 178 2.16 -18.21 -2.88
CA LYS A 178 3.36 -18.96 -2.44
C LYS A 178 4.56 -18.04 -2.22
N THR A 179 4.77 -17.06 -3.09
CA THR A 179 5.90 -16.12 -3.01
C THR A 179 5.75 -15.21 -1.80
N THR A 180 4.55 -14.67 -1.59
CA THR A 180 4.23 -13.80 -0.45
C THR A 180 4.36 -14.51 0.88
N LYS A 181 3.88 -15.76 0.98
CA LYS A 181 4.06 -16.59 2.19
C LYS A 181 5.53 -16.91 2.47
N ARG A 182 6.32 -17.21 1.44
CA ARG A 182 7.75 -17.50 1.57
C ARG A 182 8.54 -16.26 2.01
N PHE A 183 8.23 -15.09 1.45
CA PHE A 183 8.83 -13.83 1.87
C PHE A 183 8.50 -13.55 3.33
N PHE A 184 7.22 -13.64 3.70
CA PHE A 184 6.77 -13.36 5.05
C PHE A 184 7.46 -14.24 6.10
N ALA A 185 7.51 -15.56 5.88
CA ALA A 185 8.17 -16.47 6.82
C ALA A 185 9.65 -16.10 7.01
N ARG A 186 10.37 -15.87 5.91
CA ARG A 186 11.78 -15.44 5.96
C ARG A 186 11.95 -14.07 6.59
N TYR A 187 11.06 -13.13 6.33
CA TYR A 187 11.07 -11.80 6.94
C TYR A 187 10.89 -11.90 8.46
N GLN A 188 9.98 -12.75 8.95
CA GLN A 188 9.78 -12.97 10.39
C GLN A 188 11.01 -13.59 11.05
N GLU A 189 11.65 -14.56 10.39
CA GLU A 189 12.92 -15.14 10.87
C GLU A 189 14.00 -14.06 11.01
N GLN A 190 14.14 -13.17 10.03
CA GLN A 190 15.12 -12.08 10.10
C GLN A 190 14.75 -10.98 11.08
N HIS A 191 13.45 -10.71 11.27
CA HIS A 191 12.97 -9.80 12.32
C HIS A 191 13.33 -10.34 13.71
N ALA A 192 13.07 -11.63 13.97
CA ALA A 192 13.46 -12.27 15.22
C ALA A 192 14.98 -12.29 15.43
N ALA A 193 15.76 -12.56 14.37
CA ALA A 193 17.22 -12.51 14.44
C ALA A 193 17.74 -11.09 14.74
N LEU A 194 17.17 -10.06 14.09
CA LEU A 194 17.52 -8.67 14.35
C LEU A 194 17.15 -8.24 15.78
N LEU A 195 15.97 -8.64 16.27
CA LEU A 195 15.50 -8.39 17.63
C LEU A 195 16.51 -8.89 18.67
N GLN A 196 17.04 -10.10 18.49
CA GLN A 196 18.06 -10.65 19.40
C GLN A 196 19.41 -9.94 19.31
N ALA A 197 19.72 -9.32 18.16
CA ALA A 197 20.98 -8.65 17.91
C ALA A 197 21.01 -7.18 18.37
N ILE A 198 19.86 -6.59 18.72
CA ILE A 198 19.79 -5.21 19.20
C ILE A 198 20.27 -5.13 20.66
N GLU A 199 21.35 -4.36 20.86
CA GLU A 199 21.89 -4.02 22.18
C GLU A 199 21.52 -2.59 22.57
N GLY A 200 21.23 -2.36 23.86
CA GLY A 200 20.97 -1.02 24.39
C GLY A 200 19.50 -0.68 24.64
N ILE A 201 18.56 -1.59 24.37
CA ILE A 201 17.14 -1.43 24.70
C ILE A 201 16.75 -2.56 25.66
N ALA A 202 16.32 -2.20 26.87
CA ALA A 202 16.03 -3.16 27.93
C ALA A 202 14.60 -3.73 27.86
N ASP A 203 13.60 -2.90 27.59
CA ASP A 203 12.21 -3.36 27.42
C ASP A 203 12.08 -4.13 26.10
N GLU A 204 11.52 -5.34 26.17
CA GLU A 204 11.39 -6.22 25.03
C GLU A 204 10.42 -5.67 23.97
N ARG A 205 9.36 -4.98 24.38
CA ARG A 205 8.37 -4.38 23.47
C ARG A 205 9.03 -3.24 22.69
N ASP A 206 9.75 -2.36 23.38
CA ASP A 206 10.53 -1.28 22.75
C ASP A 206 11.55 -1.83 21.76
N ARG A 207 12.25 -2.92 22.13
CA ARG A 207 13.23 -3.56 21.26
C ARG A 207 12.59 -4.20 20.03
N ARG A 208 11.42 -4.85 20.20
CA ARG A 208 10.62 -5.44 19.11
C ARG A 208 10.13 -4.37 18.14
N TRP A 209 9.63 -3.26 18.66
CA TRP A 209 9.22 -2.14 17.84
C TRP A 209 10.39 -1.52 17.09
N TYR A 210 11.53 -1.31 17.76
CA TYR A 210 12.72 -0.77 17.13
C TYR A 210 13.27 -1.67 16.00
N ALA A 211 13.22 -3.01 16.17
CA ALA A 211 13.55 -3.94 15.09
C ALA A 211 12.68 -3.73 13.85
N SER A 212 11.38 -3.47 14.03
CA SER A 212 10.45 -3.14 12.95
C SER A 212 10.81 -1.81 12.27
N VAL A 213 11.14 -0.77 13.04
CA VAL A 213 11.58 0.53 12.52
C VAL A 213 12.82 0.38 11.62
N VAL A 214 13.85 -0.34 12.11
CA VAL A 214 15.08 -0.59 11.34
C VAL A 214 14.78 -1.37 10.06
N LEU A 215 13.99 -2.45 10.13
CA LEU A 215 13.64 -3.24 8.94
C LEU A 215 12.83 -2.45 7.91
N ASN A 216 11.88 -1.62 8.35
CA ASN A 216 11.08 -0.78 7.47
C ASN A 216 11.94 0.25 6.75
N ARG A 217 12.88 0.89 7.46
CA ARG A 217 13.87 1.80 6.86
C ARG A 217 14.75 1.10 5.84
N LEU A 218 15.31 -0.06 6.18
CA LEU A 218 16.14 -0.84 5.26
C LEU A 218 15.35 -1.30 4.03
N MET A 219 14.09 -1.68 4.21
CA MET A 219 13.20 -2.07 3.11
C MET A 219 12.96 -0.90 2.15
N PHE A 220 12.72 0.29 2.69
CA PHE A 220 12.56 1.50 1.87
C PHE A 220 13.85 1.84 1.11
N VAL A 221 15.01 1.77 1.76
CA VAL A 221 16.31 1.97 1.07
C VAL A 221 16.54 0.91 0.00
N TRP A 222 16.17 -0.34 0.26
CA TRP A 222 16.23 -1.41 -0.74
C TRP A 222 15.30 -1.13 -1.94
N PHE A 223 14.12 -0.56 -1.71
CA PHE A 223 13.26 -0.12 -2.80
C PHE A 223 13.92 0.97 -3.65
N LEU A 224 14.51 1.99 -3.01
CA LEU A 224 15.24 3.06 -3.70
C LEU A 224 16.45 2.55 -4.49
N GLN A 225 17.23 1.62 -3.94
CA GLN A 225 18.39 1.06 -4.64
C GLN A 225 17.94 0.30 -5.89
N LYS A 226 16.81 -0.44 -5.82
CA LYS A 226 16.28 -1.16 -6.98
C LYS A 226 15.69 -0.23 -8.04
N LYS A 227 15.22 0.96 -7.67
CA LYS A 227 14.92 2.08 -8.60
C LYS A 227 16.17 2.72 -9.22
N GLY A 228 17.38 2.36 -8.80
CA GLY A 228 18.61 3.02 -9.23
C GLY A 228 18.79 4.43 -8.66
N PHE A 229 18.08 4.78 -7.58
CA PHE A 229 18.10 6.14 -7.02
C PHE A 229 19.28 6.39 -6.07
N LEU A 230 20.07 5.37 -5.75
CA LEU A 230 21.19 5.48 -4.82
C LEU A 230 22.53 5.46 -5.56
N ASN A 231 23.41 6.39 -5.18
CA ASN A 231 24.82 6.44 -5.56
C ASN A 231 25.11 6.20 -7.05
N GLY A 232 24.39 6.89 -7.93
CA GLY A 232 24.61 6.80 -9.38
C GLY A 232 24.07 5.52 -10.02
N GLY A 233 23.03 4.91 -9.45
CA GLY A 233 22.40 3.71 -10.01
C GLY A 233 22.93 2.41 -9.43
N ASP A 234 23.39 2.42 -8.17
CA ASP A 234 23.86 1.22 -7.49
C ASP A 234 22.68 0.35 -7.03
N TYR A 235 22.41 -0.71 -7.81
CA TYR A 235 21.33 -1.66 -7.53
C TYR A 235 21.63 -2.61 -6.36
N ASP A 236 22.87 -2.66 -5.86
CA ASP A 236 23.31 -3.51 -4.74
C ASP A 236 23.96 -2.67 -3.61
N TYR A 237 23.52 -1.42 -3.49
CA TYR A 237 24.06 -0.40 -2.57
C TYR A 237 24.23 -0.88 -1.12
N LEU A 238 23.16 -1.39 -0.49
CA LEU A 238 23.23 -1.84 0.91
C LEU A 238 24.22 -3.00 1.12
N PRO A 239 24.19 -4.10 0.32
CA PRO A 239 25.21 -5.15 0.36
C PRO A 239 26.64 -4.63 0.17
N SER A 240 26.87 -3.77 -0.84
CA SER A 240 28.19 -3.19 -1.12
C SER A 240 28.71 -2.40 0.09
N LYS A 241 27.86 -1.55 0.69
CA LYS A 241 28.22 -0.74 1.86
C LYS A 241 28.43 -1.54 3.13
N LEU A 242 27.77 -2.70 3.26
CA LEU A 242 28.06 -3.65 4.34
C LEU A 242 29.46 -4.26 4.20
N GLN A 243 29.85 -4.64 2.99
CA GLN A 243 31.20 -5.16 2.73
C GLN A 243 32.28 -4.09 2.96
N GLU A 244 32.08 -2.87 2.45
CA GLU A 244 32.99 -1.74 2.70
C GLU A 244 33.14 -1.43 4.20
N SER A 245 32.05 -1.50 4.96
CA SER A 245 32.08 -1.28 6.41
C SER A 245 32.90 -2.35 7.12
N ARG A 246 32.67 -3.64 6.80
CA ARG A 246 33.43 -4.77 7.34
C ARG A 246 34.91 -4.70 7.02
N ALA A 247 35.27 -4.21 5.82
CA ALA A 247 36.67 -4.03 5.43
C ALA A 247 37.42 -2.99 6.29
N ARG A 248 36.69 -2.07 6.93
CA ARG A 248 37.26 -1.03 7.82
C ARG A 248 37.25 -1.40 9.30
N GLY A 249 36.64 -2.53 9.66
CA GLY A 249 36.55 -3.04 11.01
C GLY A 249 35.20 -3.67 11.31
N GLU A 250 35.16 -4.47 12.37
CA GLU A 250 33.95 -5.18 12.79
C GLU A 250 32.88 -4.21 13.32
N ASN A 251 31.61 -4.50 13.01
CA ASN A 251 30.43 -3.83 13.59
C ASN A 251 30.35 -2.31 13.31
N ARG A 252 30.92 -1.86 12.19
CA ARG A 252 30.90 -0.44 11.80
C ARG A 252 29.71 -0.07 10.91
N PHE A 253 28.95 -1.06 10.39
CA PHE A 253 27.86 -0.78 9.46
C PHE A 253 26.74 0.03 10.12
N PHE A 254 26.27 -0.38 11.30
CA PHE A 254 25.17 0.29 11.97
C PHE A 254 25.57 1.66 12.54
N GLY A 255 26.65 1.70 13.32
CA GLY A 255 27.08 2.91 14.02
C GLY A 255 27.65 4.01 13.13
N GLU A 256 28.25 3.66 11.99
CA GLU A 256 28.84 4.64 11.08
C GLU A 256 28.02 4.81 9.81
N PHE A 257 27.87 3.75 9.02
CA PHE A 257 27.23 3.87 7.70
C PHE A 257 25.72 4.13 7.80
N ILE A 258 24.97 3.31 8.54
CA ILE A 258 23.52 3.50 8.69
C ILE A 258 23.21 4.82 9.40
N ASN A 259 23.99 5.17 10.43
CA ASN A 259 23.87 6.48 11.09
C ASN A 259 24.05 7.65 10.10
N ALA A 260 25.11 7.62 9.29
CA ALA A 260 25.36 8.64 8.28
C ALA A 260 24.29 8.64 7.17
N LEU A 261 23.82 7.47 6.74
CA LEU A 261 22.81 7.33 5.70
C LEU A 261 21.48 7.93 6.14
N PHE A 262 20.98 7.55 7.33
CA PHE A 262 19.66 7.97 7.80
C PHE A 262 19.65 9.42 8.28
N PHE A 263 20.59 9.79 9.16
CA PHE A 263 20.48 11.04 9.93
C PHE A 263 21.33 12.19 9.38
N ASP A 264 22.09 11.94 8.31
CA ASP A 264 22.84 12.98 7.59
C ASP A 264 22.46 13.00 6.11
N ALA A 265 22.70 11.91 5.35
CA ALA A 265 22.46 11.89 3.91
C ALA A 265 20.98 12.06 3.51
N PHE A 266 20.07 11.25 4.06
CA PHE A 266 18.63 11.40 3.79
C PHE A 266 18.00 12.58 4.53
N ALA A 267 18.57 12.99 5.66
CA ALA A 267 18.00 14.02 6.53
C ALA A 267 18.48 15.44 6.22
N ARG A 268 19.52 15.65 5.39
CA ARG A 268 20.07 16.97 5.08
C ARG A 268 20.31 17.20 3.58
N PRO A 269 20.14 18.44 3.10
CA PRO A 269 20.59 18.88 1.77
C PRO A 269 22.09 18.60 1.54
N GLU A 270 22.48 18.35 0.29
CA GLU A 270 23.83 17.87 -0.06
C GLU A 270 24.96 18.83 0.39
N ASP A 271 24.73 20.13 0.34
CA ASP A 271 25.66 21.18 0.78
C ASP A 271 25.86 21.18 2.31
N GLN A 272 24.86 20.75 3.08
CA GLN A 272 24.87 20.74 4.55
C GLN A 272 25.34 19.42 5.18
N ARG A 273 25.59 18.40 4.36
CA ARG A 273 26.04 17.08 4.84
C ARG A 273 27.48 17.12 5.34
N SER A 274 27.77 16.33 6.39
CA SER A 274 29.15 16.19 6.88
C SER A 274 30.07 15.58 5.82
N ALA A 275 31.37 15.89 5.89
CA ALA A 275 32.37 15.30 5.00
C ALA A 275 32.40 13.76 5.14
N GLN A 276 32.25 13.26 6.37
CA GLN A 276 32.17 11.83 6.64
C GLN A 276 30.97 11.21 5.94
N ALA A 277 29.77 11.79 6.05
CA ALA A 277 28.58 11.25 5.38
C ALA A 277 28.77 11.21 3.86
N LYS A 278 29.28 12.28 3.24
CA LYS A 278 29.57 12.31 1.79
C LYS A 278 30.50 11.17 1.37
N THR A 279 31.55 10.90 2.14
CA THR A 279 32.47 9.78 1.89
C THR A 279 31.82 8.41 2.08
N LEU A 280 31.03 8.25 3.16
CA LEU A 280 30.40 6.97 3.49
C LEU A 280 29.30 6.59 2.50
N THR A 281 28.44 7.55 2.17
CA THR A 281 27.18 7.28 1.47
C THR A 281 27.27 7.52 -0.03
N GLY A 282 28.21 8.35 -0.50
CA GLY A 282 28.25 8.80 -1.88
C GLY A 282 27.06 9.71 -2.22
N ARG A 283 26.61 9.67 -3.49
CA ARG A 283 25.56 10.56 -3.98
C ARG A 283 24.17 10.01 -3.65
N ILE A 284 23.52 10.58 -2.64
CA ILE A 284 22.21 10.13 -2.13
C ILE A 284 21.19 11.28 -2.21
N PRO A 285 19.94 11.03 -2.61
CA PRO A 285 18.90 12.05 -2.62
C PRO A 285 18.56 12.51 -1.19
N PHE A 286 18.13 13.77 -1.07
CA PHE A 286 17.63 14.32 0.19
C PHE A 286 16.15 13.96 0.35
N LEU A 287 15.76 13.40 1.50
CA LEU A 287 14.39 12.94 1.77
C LEU A 287 13.70 13.66 2.93
N ASN A 288 14.31 14.74 3.46
CA ASN A 288 13.72 15.63 4.47
C ASN A 288 13.38 14.96 5.81
N GLY A 289 14.07 13.87 6.12
CA GLY A 289 13.99 13.29 7.44
C GLY A 289 12.82 12.34 7.60
N GLY A 290 11.56 12.63 7.25
CA GLY A 290 10.38 11.74 7.42
C GLY A 290 10.60 10.37 8.10
N LEU A 291 10.64 9.28 7.31
CA LEU A 291 10.91 7.91 7.79
C LEU A 291 12.24 7.75 8.56
N PHE A 292 13.21 8.63 8.30
CA PHE A 292 14.60 8.63 8.79
C PHE A 292 14.90 9.65 9.89
N LEU A 293 13.89 10.29 10.50
CA LEU A 293 14.11 11.12 11.68
C LEU A 293 14.51 10.23 12.85
N HIS A 294 15.25 10.76 13.82
CA HIS A 294 15.56 9.98 15.01
C HIS A 294 14.28 9.51 15.69
N HIS A 295 14.22 8.20 15.91
CA HIS A 295 13.23 7.53 16.74
C HIS A 295 13.52 7.83 18.22
N LYS A 296 12.50 7.85 19.09
CA LYS A 296 12.69 8.16 20.52
C LYS A 296 13.69 7.21 21.21
N LEU A 297 13.76 5.96 20.76
CA LEU A 297 14.71 4.95 21.27
C LEU A 297 16.15 5.14 20.74
N GLU A 298 16.34 5.90 19.66
CA GLU A 298 17.66 6.26 19.11
C GLU A 298 18.26 7.48 19.81
N LEU A 299 17.52 8.10 20.73
CA LEU A 299 17.93 9.24 21.53
C LEU A 299 18.00 8.88 23.02
N ASP A 300 18.87 9.54 23.76
CA ASP A 300 18.92 9.44 25.22
C ASP A 300 17.97 10.45 25.91
N ALA A 301 17.97 10.47 27.24
CA ALA A 301 17.14 11.38 28.03
C ALA A 301 17.44 12.88 27.76
N ASN A 302 18.61 13.20 27.22
CA ASN A 302 19.03 14.55 26.85
C ASN A 302 18.87 14.81 25.33
N ARG A 303 18.11 13.96 24.64
CA ARG A 303 17.89 13.98 23.18
C ARG A 303 19.19 13.85 22.36
N GLN A 304 20.22 13.21 22.89
CA GLN A 304 21.47 12.95 22.16
C GLN A 304 21.43 11.59 21.44
N PRO A 305 21.99 11.48 20.22
CA PRO A 305 22.03 10.23 19.47
C PRO A 305 22.76 9.09 20.19
N ARG A 306 22.12 7.92 20.23
CA ARG A 306 22.64 6.68 20.84
C ARG A 306 23.20 5.69 19.83
N VAL A 307 22.87 5.86 18.54
CA VAL A 307 23.25 4.97 17.44
C VAL A 307 24.76 4.88 17.35
N GLY A 308 25.31 3.66 17.45
CA GLY A 308 26.74 3.41 17.42
C GLY A 308 27.47 3.63 18.75
N THR A 309 26.78 4.12 19.78
CA THR A 309 27.34 4.30 21.13
C THR A 309 26.73 3.29 22.11
N SER A 310 25.61 3.65 22.74
CA SER A 310 24.87 2.81 23.67
C SER A 310 23.83 1.92 22.98
N LEU A 311 23.44 2.25 21.75
CA LEU A 311 22.57 1.44 20.90
C LEU A 311 23.40 0.84 19.76
N ARG A 312 23.49 -0.49 19.71
CA ARG A 312 24.35 -1.20 18.76
C ARG A 312 23.63 -2.37 18.11
N ILE A 313 23.99 -2.64 16.86
CA ILE A 313 23.53 -3.81 16.09
C ILE A 313 24.74 -4.36 15.33
N PRO A 314 25.13 -5.62 15.57
CA PRO A 314 26.26 -6.25 14.87
C PRO A 314 26.05 -6.38 13.36
N ASP A 315 27.13 -6.32 12.58
CA ASP A 315 27.11 -6.42 11.11
C ASP A 315 26.51 -7.74 10.61
N ALA A 316 26.58 -8.80 11.43
CA ALA A 316 26.02 -10.11 11.10
C ALA A 316 24.48 -10.07 10.96
N ALA A 317 23.80 -9.21 11.71
CA ALA A 317 22.34 -9.10 11.69
C ALA A 317 21.79 -8.61 10.33
N PHE A 318 22.56 -7.81 9.60
CA PHE A 318 22.14 -7.24 8.32
C PHE A 318 22.30 -8.21 7.14
N ALA A 319 23.27 -9.14 7.22
CA ALA A 319 23.53 -10.06 6.12
C ALA A 319 22.34 -10.96 5.80
N GLY A 320 21.67 -11.48 6.83
CA GLY A 320 20.47 -12.30 6.66
C GLY A 320 19.29 -11.51 6.09
N VAL A 321 19.10 -10.26 6.55
CA VAL A 321 18.09 -9.33 6.01
C VAL A 321 18.30 -9.10 4.52
N PHE A 322 19.53 -8.76 4.10
CA PHE A 322 19.85 -8.50 2.70
C PHE A 322 19.77 -9.76 1.83
N ALA A 323 20.12 -10.94 2.38
CA ALA A 323 19.93 -12.20 1.69
C ALA A 323 18.45 -12.49 1.43
N VAL A 324 17.56 -12.15 2.38
CA VAL A 324 16.11 -12.24 2.15
C VAL A 324 15.69 -11.23 1.10
N PHE A 325 16.05 -9.95 1.20
CA PHE A 325 15.63 -8.96 0.20
C PHE A 325 16.12 -9.26 -1.22
N ALA A 326 17.34 -9.79 -1.37
CA ALA A 326 17.90 -10.21 -2.66
C ALA A 326 17.23 -11.46 -3.24
N ALA A 327 16.65 -12.33 -2.41
CA ALA A 327 16.03 -13.59 -2.86
C ALA A 327 14.65 -13.41 -3.51
N PHE A 328 14.14 -12.19 -3.60
CA PHE A 328 12.85 -11.88 -4.20
C PHE A 328 12.99 -10.71 -5.17
N PRO A 329 12.35 -10.77 -6.34
CA PRO A 329 12.35 -9.65 -7.28
C PRO A 329 11.43 -8.54 -6.75
N TRP A 330 11.71 -7.28 -7.09
CA TRP A 330 10.98 -6.10 -6.60
C TRP A 330 10.34 -5.37 -7.77
N HIS A 331 9.03 -5.12 -7.72
CA HIS A 331 8.32 -4.33 -8.72
C HIS A 331 8.26 -2.89 -8.23
N LEU A 332 8.83 -2.01 -9.03
CA LEU A 332 9.18 -0.66 -8.59
C LEU A 332 8.12 0.36 -9.01
N ASP A 333 7.25 0.00 -9.96
CA ASP A 333 6.28 0.93 -10.54
C ASP A 333 4.88 0.70 -9.99
N ASP A 334 4.09 1.78 -9.92
CA ASP A 334 2.63 1.71 -9.69
C ASP A 334 1.88 1.24 -10.95
N THR A 335 2.62 0.81 -11.98
CA THR A 335 2.02 0.34 -13.22
C THR A 335 1.45 -1.05 -13.00
N PRO A 336 0.23 -1.32 -13.51
CA PRO A 336 -0.45 -2.57 -13.26
C PRO A 336 0.11 -3.77 -14.05
N ALA A 337 1.36 -3.71 -14.52
CA ALA A 337 1.99 -4.67 -15.41
C ALA A 337 3.16 -5.45 -14.75
N GLY A 338 3.22 -5.50 -13.41
CA GLY A 338 4.29 -6.19 -12.66
C GLY A 338 4.18 -7.73 -12.66
N ASN A 339 5.33 -8.40 -12.46
CA ASN A 339 5.40 -9.86 -12.39
C ASN A 339 4.79 -10.36 -11.06
N PRO A 340 3.93 -11.39 -11.06
CA PRO A 340 3.37 -11.99 -9.84
C PRO A 340 4.38 -12.56 -8.84
N GLU A 341 5.64 -12.78 -9.24
CA GLU A 341 6.72 -13.16 -8.32
C GLU A 341 7.43 -11.95 -7.65
N GLU A 342 7.07 -10.72 -8.01
CA GLU A 342 7.68 -9.48 -7.50
C GLU A 342 7.02 -8.92 -6.23
N ILE A 343 7.84 -8.30 -5.39
CA ILE A 343 7.43 -7.52 -4.24
C ILE A 343 7.02 -6.13 -4.72
N ASN A 344 5.73 -5.83 -4.66
CA ASN A 344 5.17 -4.50 -4.90
C ASN A 344 4.56 -3.93 -3.60
N PRO A 345 4.22 -2.62 -3.55
CA PRO A 345 3.62 -2.00 -2.36
C PRO A 345 2.33 -2.69 -1.87
N ASP A 346 1.53 -3.26 -2.77
CA ASP A 346 0.29 -3.98 -2.43
C ASP A 346 0.57 -5.37 -1.82
N VAL A 347 1.59 -6.09 -2.31
CA VAL A 347 2.08 -7.38 -1.79
C VAL A 347 2.72 -7.18 -0.41
N LEU A 348 3.50 -6.11 -0.23
CA LEU A 348 4.01 -5.69 1.08
C LEU A 348 2.87 -5.39 2.03
N GLY A 349 1.82 -4.71 1.56
CA GLY A 349 0.59 -4.51 2.31
C GLY A 349 0.03 -5.80 2.89
N TYR A 350 -0.15 -6.83 2.06
CA TYR A 350 -0.62 -8.14 2.51
C TYR A 350 0.33 -8.84 3.50
N ILE A 351 1.65 -8.72 3.30
CA ILE A 351 2.67 -9.28 4.21
C ILE A 351 2.57 -8.62 5.58
N PHE A 352 2.50 -7.29 5.61
CA PHE A 352 2.39 -6.51 6.83
C PHE A 352 1.05 -6.70 7.54
N GLU A 353 -0.04 -6.84 6.79
CA GLU A 353 -1.34 -7.21 7.35
C GLU A 353 -1.27 -8.57 8.06
N LYS A 354 -0.63 -9.57 7.46
CA LYS A 354 -0.41 -10.85 8.14
C LYS A 354 0.52 -10.77 9.33
N TYR A 355 1.48 -9.84 9.31
CA TYR A 355 2.37 -9.58 10.43
C TYR A 355 1.60 -9.05 11.63
N ILE A 356 0.76 -8.05 11.41
CA ILE A 356 -0.06 -7.39 12.44
C ILE A 356 -1.21 -8.30 12.91
N ASN A 357 -1.85 -9.04 11.99
CA ASN A 357 -3.04 -9.86 12.27
C ASN A 357 -2.79 -11.18 13.01
N GLN A 358 -1.66 -11.35 13.72
CA GLN A 358 -1.40 -12.53 14.53
C GLN A 358 -2.23 -12.53 15.84
N LYS A 359 -3.53 -12.82 15.69
CA LYS A 359 -4.51 -13.44 16.62
C LYS A 359 -4.72 -12.91 18.06
N ALA A 360 -3.97 -11.96 18.59
CA ALA A 360 -4.21 -11.47 19.95
C ALA A 360 -5.22 -10.31 20.07
N PHE A 361 -5.51 -9.56 18.99
CA PHE A 361 -6.22 -8.27 19.10
C PHE A 361 -7.36 -8.02 18.08
N GLY A 362 -7.92 -9.07 17.47
CA GLY A 362 -9.12 -8.91 16.62
C GLY A 362 -8.88 -8.19 15.28
N ALA A 363 -7.64 -8.08 14.83
CA ALA A 363 -7.32 -7.50 13.53
C ALA A 363 -7.69 -8.49 12.39
N TYR A 364 -8.82 -8.23 11.73
CA TYR A 364 -9.30 -9.03 10.59
C TYR A 364 -8.90 -8.36 9.28
N TYR A 365 -8.35 -9.16 8.37
CA TYR A 365 -7.98 -8.76 7.03
C TYR A 365 -9.17 -8.15 6.27
N THR A 366 -9.02 -6.89 5.86
CA THR A 366 -9.92 -6.28 4.88
C THR A 366 -9.26 -6.40 3.51
N ARG A 367 -9.90 -7.14 2.59
CA ARG A 367 -9.31 -7.34 1.27
C ARG A 367 -9.19 -6.02 0.50
N PRO A 368 -8.16 -5.83 -0.36
CA PRO A 368 -8.01 -4.63 -1.19
C PRO A 368 -9.28 -4.25 -1.97
N GLU A 369 -10.09 -5.24 -2.36
CA GLU A 369 -11.35 -4.99 -3.06
C GLU A 369 -12.40 -4.36 -2.14
N ILE A 370 -12.42 -4.75 -0.86
CA ILE A 370 -13.33 -4.20 0.14
C ILE A 370 -12.87 -2.79 0.54
N THR A 371 -11.58 -2.60 0.81
CA THR A 371 -11.05 -1.27 1.14
C THR A 371 -11.24 -0.30 -0.03
N GLY A 372 -10.95 -0.75 -1.26
CA GLY A 372 -11.17 0.01 -2.49
C GLY A 372 -12.63 0.39 -2.68
N TYR A 373 -13.54 -0.58 -2.63
CA TYR A 373 -14.97 -0.33 -2.80
C TYR A 373 -15.52 0.67 -1.77
N LEU A 374 -15.19 0.49 -0.48
CA LEU A 374 -15.67 1.36 0.58
C LEU A 374 -15.09 2.78 0.47
N ALA A 375 -13.79 2.90 0.18
CA ALA A 375 -13.14 4.20 -0.04
C ALA A 375 -13.77 4.93 -1.23
N GLU A 376 -13.89 4.28 -2.39
CA GLU A 376 -14.50 4.87 -3.58
C GLU A 376 -15.95 5.30 -3.33
N ARG A 377 -16.79 4.43 -2.77
CA ARG A 377 -18.21 4.76 -2.49
C ARG A 377 -18.35 5.96 -1.57
N SER A 378 -17.52 6.04 -0.53
CA SER A 378 -17.58 7.10 0.47
C SER A 378 -17.06 8.43 -0.08
N ILE A 379 -15.89 8.40 -0.72
CA ILE A 379 -15.25 9.59 -1.29
C ILE A 379 -16.06 10.11 -2.48
N HIS A 380 -16.53 9.24 -3.38
CA HIS A 380 -17.34 9.66 -4.52
C HIS A 380 -18.63 10.32 -4.08
N LYS A 381 -19.31 9.78 -3.06
CA LYS A 381 -20.51 10.39 -2.51
C LYS A 381 -20.23 11.79 -1.97
N LEU A 382 -19.16 11.96 -1.17
CA LEU A 382 -18.77 13.26 -0.63
C LEU A 382 -18.39 14.27 -1.73
N VAL A 383 -17.68 13.83 -2.77
CA VAL A 383 -17.34 14.67 -3.93
C VAL A 383 -18.60 15.15 -4.64
N LEU A 384 -19.56 14.25 -4.90
CA LEU A 384 -20.83 14.62 -5.53
C LEU A 384 -21.65 15.56 -4.66
N GLU A 385 -21.73 15.33 -3.35
CA GLU A 385 -22.42 16.22 -2.41
C GLU A 385 -21.84 17.64 -2.42
N ARG A 386 -20.52 17.80 -2.54
CA ARG A 386 -19.85 19.12 -2.61
C ARG A 386 -19.93 19.77 -3.99
N ILE A 387 -19.99 18.97 -5.06
CA ILE A 387 -20.09 19.46 -6.44
C ILE A 387 -21.53 19.86 -6.78
N ASN A 388 -22.52 19.04 -6.44
CA ASN A 388 -23.95 19.23 -6.74
C ASN A 388 -24.62 20.30 -5.85
N VAL A 389 -23.84 21.30 -5.40
CA VAL A 389 -24.33 22.47 -4.67
C VAL A 389 -24.49 23.63 -5.66
N PRO A 390 -25.58 24.40 -5.60
CA PRO A 390 -25.73 25.62 -6.38
C PRO A 390 -24.53 26.53 -6.19
N ALA A 391 -24.04 27.12 -7.28
CA ALA A 391 -22.90 28.04 -7.21
C ALA A 391 -23.19 29.29 -6.36
N LEU A 392 -24.46 29.64 -6.24
CA LEU A 392 -24.97 30.80 -5.52
C LEU A 392 -26.31 30.41 -4.88
N PRO A 393 -26.30 29.78 -3.70
CA PRO A 393 -27.52 29.32 -3.02
C PRO A 393 -28.50 30.47 -2.76
N GLU A 394 -27.99 31.63 -2.38
CA GLU A 394 -28.78 32.85 -2.16
C GLU A 394 -29.53 33.37 -3.40
N PHE A 395 -29.13 32.97 -4.61
CA PHE A 395 -29.75 33.40 -5.86
C PHE A 395 -30.64 32.32 -6.51
N ASN A 396 -30.92 31.20 -5.83
CA ASN A 396 -31.82 30.13 -6.30
C ASN A 396 -31.48 29.57 -7.70
N LEU A 397 -30.20 29.60 -8.09
CA LEU A 397 -29.75 29.06 -9.38
C LEU A 397 -29.78 27.53 -9.37
N PRO A 398 -30.13 26.87 -10.50
CA PRO A 398 -30.09 25.42 -10.59
C PRO A 398 -28.66 24.90 -10.42
N ALA A 399 -28.48 23.90 -9.56
CA ALA A 399 -27.22 23.19 -9.43
C ALA A 399 -26.94 22.35 -10.69
N ILE A 400 -25.67 22.27 -11.09
CA ILE A 400 -25.24 21.20 -11.98
C ILE A 400 -25.35 19.90 -11.19
N GLN A 401 -26.07 18.93 -11.73
CA GLN A 401 -26.27 17.63 -11.10
C GLN A 401 -25.54 16.56 -11.90
N PHE A 402 -24.73 15.78 -11.18
CA PHE A 402 -24.14 14.54 -11.66
C PHE A 402 -24.62 13.39 -10.79
N ASP A 403 -25.06 12.30 -11.41
CA ASP A 403 -25.57 11.11 -10.71
C ASP A 403 -24.42 10.22 -10.19
N SER A 404 -23.24 10.34 -10.80
CA SER A 404 -22.06 9.56 -10.43
C SER A 404 -20.75 10.31 -10.70
N VAL A 405 -19.67 9.90 -10.02
CA VAL A 405 -18.33 10.43 -10.34
C VAL A 405 -17.93 10.07 -11.76
N ALA A 406 -18.29 8.89 -12.29
CA ALA A 406 -18.00 8.55 -13.69
C ALA A 406 -18.65 9.55 -14.66
N GLU A 407 -19.90 9.94 -14.40
CA GLU A 407 -20.59 10.96 -15.19
C GLU A 407 -19.94 12.35 -15.02
N LEU A 408 -19.63 12.75 -13.79
CA LEU A 408 -18.87 13.98 -13.50
C LEU A 408 -17.56 14.00 -14.29
N LEU A 409 -16.78 12.94 -14.25
CA LEU A 409 -15.50 12.83 -14.95
C LEU A 409 -15.66 12.92 -16.47
N ALA A 410 -16.75 12.40 -17.02
CA ALA A 410 -17.04 12.46 -18.45
C ALA A 410 -17.56 13.85 -18.90
N ARG A 411 -18.41 14.50 -18.08
CA ARG A 411 -19.21 15.66 -18.49
C ARG A 411 -18.82 16.99 -17.83
N MET A 412 -17.88 17.00 -16.87
CA MET A 412 -17.47 18.24 -16.20
C MET A 412 -17.01 19.30 -17.21
N ASP A 413 -17.45 20.54 -16.97
CA ASP A 413 -16.93 21.73 -17.64
C ASP A 413 -15.70 22.28 -16.92
N THR A 414 -15.06 23.30 -17.49
CA THR A 414 -13.87 23.94 -16.90
C THR A 414 -14.13 24.47 -15.49
N ARG A 415 -15.30 25.07 -15.25
CA ARG A 415 -15.66 25.62 -13.93
C ARG A 415 -15.72 24.51 -12.88
N THR A 416 -16.40 23.41 -13.19
CA THR A 416 -16.52 22.25 -12.30
C THR A 416 -15.17 21.62 -12.05
N ALA A 417 -14.34 21.48 -13.09
CA ALA A 417 -12.98 20.94 -12.97
C ALA A 417 -12.11 21.80 -12.03
N LEU A 418 -12.15 23.14 -12.17
CA LEU A 418 -11.41 24.06 -11.29
C LEU A 418 -11.93 24.02 -9.85
N LYS A 419 -13.26 24.03 -9.65
CA LYS A 419 -13.87 23.86 -8.31
C LYS A 419 -13.40 22.55 -7.67
N LEU A 420 -13.33 21.47 -8.45
CA LEU A 420 -12.91 20.15 -7.98
C LEU A 420 -11.47 20.17 -7.44
N VAL A 421 -10.51 20.72 -8.19
CA VAL A 421 -9.09 20.67 -7.82
C VAL A 421 -8.62 21.79 -6.89
N ASN A 422 -9.33 22.92 -6.84
CA ASN A 422 -8.94 24.06 -5.99
C ASN A 422 -9.72 24.11 -4.67
N GLU A 423 -10.93 23.53 -4.61
CA GLU A 423 -11.79 23.63 -3.42
C GLU A 423 -12.17 22.25 -2.89
N VAL A 424 -12.78 21.40 -3.72
CA VAL A 424 -13.41 20.16 -3.22
C VAL A 424 -12.39 19.13 -2.77
N LEU A 425 -11.48 18.72 -3.65
CA LEU A 425 -10.50 17.67 -3.33
C LEU A 425 -9.52 18.09 -2.23
N PRO A 426 -8.94 19.32 -2.24
CA PRO A 426 -8.04 19.75 -1.16
C PRO A 426 -8.70 19.81 0.22
N SER A 427 -10.02 20.05 0.29
CA SER A 427 -10.75 20.20 1.57
C SER A 427 -11.29 18.88 2.14
N ILE A 428 -11.01 17.73 1.53
CA ILE A 428 -11.46 16.43 2.04
C ILE A 428 -10.46 15.94 3.09
N THR A 429 -10.90 15.67 4.32
CA THR A 429 -10.08 15.00 5.34
C THR A 429 -10.65 13.63 5.64
N ILE A 430 -9.78 12.61 5.68
CA ILE A 430 -10.13 11.19 5.82
C ILE A 430 -9.37 10.65 7.03
N LEU A 431 -10.12 10.15 8.01
CA LEU A 431 -9.58 9.52 9.22
C LEU A 431 -9.87 8.02 9.21
N ASP A 432 -8.83 7.21 9.37
CA ASP A 432 -8.94 5.79 9.72
C ASP A 432 -8.55 5.58 11.21
N PRO A 433 -9.51 5.43 12.13
CA PRO A 433 -9.25 5.36 13.57
C PRO A 433 -8.75 3.99 14.05
N ALA A 434 -8.57 3.02 13.16
CA ALA A 434 -7.95 1.73 13.43
C ALA A 434 -7.12 1.31 12.22
N VAL A 435 -6.16 2.18 11.88
CA VAL A 435 -5.51 2.20 10.56
C VAL A 435 -4.78 0.91 10.21
N GLY A 436 -4.34 0.16 11.22
CA GLY A 436 -3.55 -1.04 11.06
C GLY A 436 -2.37 -0.78 10.14
N SER A 437 -2.22 -1.60 9.11
CA SER A 437 -1.16 -1.42 8.13
C SER A 437 -1.38 -0.27 7.13
N GLY A 438 -2.50 0.47 7.15
CA GLY A 438 -2.76 1.57 6.21
C GLY A 438 -3.52 1.21 4.93
N ALA A 439 -4.20 0.06 4.89
CA ALA A 439 -4.88 -0.41 3.68
C ALA A 439 -5.99 0.54 3.18
N PHE A 440 -6.81 1.07 4.08
CA PHE A 440 -7.85 2.04 3.73
C PHE A 440 -7.27 3.40 3.32
N LEU A 441 -6.19 3.86 3.94
CA LEU A 441 -5.52 5.10 3.54
C LEU A 441 -4.93 5.00 2.13
N VAL A 442 -4.32 3.87 1.78
CA VAL A 442 -3.85 3.62 0.41
C VAL A 442 -5.02 3.55 -0.58
N ALA A 443 -6.15 2.95 -0.20
CA ALA A 443 -7.34 2.93 -1.05
C ALA A 443 -7.93 4.33 -1.25
N ALA A 444 -8.00 5.14 -0.19
CA ALA A 444 -8.44 6.53 -0.23
C ALA A 444 -7.52 7.41 -1.10
N LEU A 445 -6.20 7.22 -0.97
CA LEU A 445 -5.19 7.85 -1.82
C LEU A 445 -5.50 7.58 -3.30
N LYS A 446 -5.68 6.30 -3.69
CA LYS A 446 -6.00 5.89 -5.06
C LYS A 446 -7.30 6.54 -5.56
N ALA A 447 -8.35 6.53 -4.74
CA ALA A 447 -9.65 7.12 -5.10
C ALA A 447 -9.55 8.64 -5.38
N LEU A 448 -8.84 9.40 -4.53
CA LEU A 448 -8.65 10.84 -4.73
C LEU A 448 -7.78 11.14 -5.96
N ILE A 449 -6.67 10.42 -6.13
CA ILE A 449 -5.75 10.61 -7.26
C ILE A 449 -6.44 10.35 -8.60
N ASN A 450 -7.30 9.33 -8.69
CA ASN A 450 -8.04 9.02 -9.92
C ASN A 450 -8.85 10.23 -10.43
N ILE A 451 -9.46 10.98 -9.51
CA ILE A 451 -10.23 12.19 -9.84
C ILE A 451 -9.28 13.32 -10.27
N TYR A 452 -8.18 13.53 -9.55
CA TYR A 452 -7.16 14.50 -9.93
C TYR A 452 -6.60 14.24 -11.34
N TYR A 453 -6.28 12.99 -11.67
CA TYR A 453 -5.72 12.63 -12.98
C TYR A 453 -6.67 12.88 -14.14
N ALA A 454 -7.99 12.75 -13.94
CA ALA A 454 -8.95 13.14 -14.95
C ALA A 454 -8.87 14.65 -15.26
N VAL A 455 -8.65 15.49 -14.26
CA VAL A 455 -8.49 16.94 -14.44
C VAL A 455 -7.12 17.28 -15.05
N VAL A 456 -6.05 16.62 -14.60
CA VAL A 456 -4.71 16.74 -15.22
C VAL A 456 -4.75 16.38 -16.70
N GLY A 457 -5.40 15.28 -17.06
CA GLY A 457 -5.55 14.86 -18.46
C GLY A 457 -6.27 15.91 -19.31
N ARG A 458 -7.37 16.49 -18.80
CA ARG A 458 -8.08 17.59 -19.47
C ARG A 458 -7.22 18.83 -19.63
N ALA A 459 -6.48 19.22 -18.60
CA ALA A 459 -5.55 20.35 -18.65
C ALA A 459 -4.43 20.12 -19.69
N GLY A 460 -3.85 18.92 -19.73
CA GLY A 460 -2.80 18.55 -20.68
C GLY A 460 -3.27 18.48 -22.14
N MET A 461 -4.56 18.23 -22.38
CA MET A 461 -5.19 18.30 -23.71
C MET A 461 -5.61 19.72 -24.12
N GLY A 462 -5.33 20.73 -23.29
CA GLY A 462 -5.66 22.13 -23.59
C GLY A 462 -7.16 22.44 -23.54
N ALA A 463 -7.91 21.79 -22.65
CA ALA A 463 -9.36 21.98 -22.55
C ALA A 463 -9.77 23.44 -22.21
N SER A 464 -8.90 24.20 -21.53
CA SER A 464 -9.08 25.63 -21.27
C SER A 464 -7.78 26.29 -20.77
N ARG A 465 -7.66 27.61 -20.92
CA ARG A 465 -6.49 28.38 -20.48
C ARG A 465 -6.31 28.35 -18.96
N GLU A 466 -7.39 28.32 -18.22
CA GLU A 466 -7.40 28.30 -16.76
C GLU A 466 -6.87 26.96 -16.23
N LEU A 467 -7.31 25.84 -16.80
CA LEU A 467 -6.80 24.51 -16.43
C LEU A 467 -5.33 24.32 -16.83
N GLU A 468 -4.92 24.81 -18.00
CA GLU A 468 -3.51 24.84 -18.38
C GLU A 468 -2.66 25.70 -17.42
N THR A 469 -3.23 26.80 -16.92
CA THR A 469 -2.55 27.67 -15.96
C THR A 469 -2.40 26.99 -14.60
N TRP A 470 -3.45 26.31 -14.14
CA TRP A 470 -3.40 25.46 -12.94
C TRP A 470 -2.34 24.36 -13.08
N LEU A 471 -2.33 23.61 -14.19
CA LEU A 471 -1.35 22.55 -14.44
C LEU A 471 0.07 23.10 -14.53
N ARG A 472 0.27 24.24 -15.22
CA ARG A 472 1.57 24.92 -15.28
C ARG A 472 2.04 25.41 -13.91
N GLY A 473 1.13 25.83 -13.03
CA GLY A 473 1.45 26.14 -11.64
C GLY A 473 2.09 24.94 -10.95
N ILE A 474 1.45 23.77 -11.06
CA ILE A 474 2.01 22.52 -10.53
C ILE A 474 3.35 22.17 -11.17
N GLN A 475 3.47 22.29 -12.50
CA GLN A 475 4.72 21.96 -13.21
C GLN A 475 5.86 22.93 -12.90
N LYS A 476 5.55 24.16 -12.49
CA LYS A 476 6.52 25.13 -11.99
C LYS A 476 7.03 24.72 -10.61
N ASP A 477 6.16 24.18 -9.77
CA ASP A 477 6.51 23.71 -8.43
C ASP A 477 7.25 22.37 -8.47
N HIS A 478 6.85 21.45 -9.36
CA HIS A 478 7.47 20.13 -9.49
C HIS A 478 7.38 19.50 -10.89
N LEU A 479 8.45 18.81 -11.30
CA LEU A 479 8.53 18.14 -12.61
C LEU A 479 7.52 16.98 -12.76
N SER A 480 7.29 16.22 -11.68
CA SER A 480 6.30 15.14 -11.66
C SER A 480 4.99 15.59 -11.02
N VAL A 481 4.01 15.91 -11.88
CA VAL A 481 2.64 16.28 -11.48
C VAL A 481 2.00 15.19 -10.62
N GLY A 482 2.21 13.92 -10.97
CA GLY A 482 1.67 12.79 -10.21
C GLY A 482 2.22 12.75 -8.80
N TYR A 483 3.55 12.81 -8.64
CA TYR A 483 4.17 12.84 -7.32
C TYR A 483 3.66 14.02 -6.47
N TYR A 484 3.61 15.22 -7.06
CA TYR A 484 3.13 16.43 -6.38
C TYR A 484 1.71 16.27 -5.85
N ILE A 485 0.79 15.72 -6.65
CA ILE A 485 -0.58 15.45 -6.23
C ILE A 485 -0.62 14.38 -5.13
N LYS A 486 0.10 13.27 -5.30
CA LYS A 486 0.15 12.21 -4.26
C LYS A 486 0.66 12.76 -2.94
N ARG A 487 1.71 13.59 -2.97
CA ARG A 487 2.28 14.23 -1.79
C ARG A 487 1.24 15.05 -1.05
N ARG A 488 0.52 15.94 -1.74
CA ARG A 488 -0.56 16.75 -1.15
C ARG A 488 -1.66 15.89 -0.55
N VAL A 489 -2.08 14.83 -1.25
CA VAL A 489 -3.11 13.94 -0.71
C VAL A 489 -2.63 13.25 0.57
N VAL A 490 -1.39 12.75 0.59
CA VAL A 490 -0.80 12.09 1.74
C VAL A 490 -0.60 13.05 2.93
N SER A 491 -0.21 14.29 2.70
CA SER A 491 0.04 15.28 3.77
C SER A 491 -1.24 15.95 4.30
N ASP A 492 -2.22 16.19 3.43
CA ASP A 492 -3.31 17.12 3.74
C ASP A 492 -4.64 16.39 3.97
N ASN A 493 -4.84 15.25 3.29
CA ASN A 493 -6.13 14.55 3.29
C ASN A 493 -6.16 13.28 4.16
N LEU A 494 -5.03 12.61 4.40
CA LEU A 494 -5.02 11.28 5.01
C LEU A 494 -4.52 11.31 6.47
N TYR A 495 -5.33 10.74 7.37
CA TYR A 495 -5.08 10.67 8.81
C TYR A 495 -5.39 9.27 9.34
N GLY A 496 -4.65 8.78 10.32
CA GLY A 496 -4.80 7.44 10.87
C GLY A 496 -4.40 7.35 12.33
N VAL A 497 -5.10 6.48 13.08
CA VAL A 497 -4.77 6.13 14.46
C VAL A 497 -4.76 4.62 14.62
N ASP A 498 -3.76 4.08 15.31
CA ASP A 498 -3.75 2.66 15.71
C ASP A 498 -3.16 2.47 17.10
N ILE A 499 -3.64 1.47 17.84
CA ILE A 499 -3.09 1.16 19.16
C ILE A 499 -1.68 0.57 19.09
N MET A 500 -1.32 -0.06 17.97
CA MET A 500 -0.01 -0.64 17.73
C MET A 500 0.91 0.36 17.03
N GLU A 501 2.00 0.74 17.73
CA GLU A 501 3.03 1.62 17.17
C GLU A 501 3.65 1.02 15.88
N GLU A 502 3.85 -0.30 15.82
CA GLU A 502 4.38 -0.98 14.63
C GLU A 502 3.44 -0.87 13.43
N ALA A 503 2.12 -0.87 13.65
CA ALA A 503 1.13 -0.74 12.59
C ALA A 503 1.19 0.66 11.97
N CYS A 504 1.31 1.69 12.81
CA CYS A 504 1.51 3.07 12.37
C CYS A 504 2.79 3.23 11.51
N GLU A 505 3.90 2.61 11.91
CA GLU A 505 5.15 2.62 11.13
C GLU A 505 4.99 1.96 9.75
N ILE A 506 4.26 0.86 9.69
CA ILE A 506 3.93 0.17 8.43
C ILE A 506 3.03 1.04 7.54
N ALA A 507 2.01 1.68 8.11
CA ALA A 507 1.10 2.55 7.37
C ALA A 507 1.88 3.72 6.73
N LYS A 508 2.76 4.37 7.50
CA LYS A 508 3.67 5.41 6.99
C LYS A 508 4.54 4.87 5.85
N LEU A 509 5.19 3.72 6.03
CA LEU A 509 6.01 3.08 4.99
C LEU A 509 5.21 2.82 3.71
N ARG A 510 3.98 2.29 3.80
CA ARG A 510 3.15 2.01 2.62
C ARG A 510 2.79 3.28 1.86
N LEU A 511 2.45 4.37 2.56
CA LEU A 511 2.16 5.66 1.93
C LEU A 511 3.42 6.21 1.23
N PHE A 512 4.60 6.11 1.85
CA PHE A 512 5.86 6.50 1.21
C PHE A 512 6.17 5.67 -0.03
N LEU A 513 6.04 4.34 0.05
CA LEU A 513 6.24 3.46 -1.11
C LEU A 513 5.25 3.77 -2.25
N ALA A 514 3.98 4.07 -1.93
CA ALA A 514 2.97 4.45 -2.91
C ALA A 514 3.27 5.79 -3.61
N MET A 515 3.99 6.70 -2.97
CA MET A 515 4.46 7.95 -3.59
C MET A 515 5.70 7.72 -4.47
N VAL A 516 6.71 7.02 -3.94
CA VAL A 516 7.96 6.77 -4.67
C VAL A 516 7.76 5.85 -5.87
N SER A 517 6.76 4.96 -5.84
CA SER A 517 6.45 4.09 -6.97
C SER A 517 6.06 4.84 -8.25
N SER A 518 5.54 6.06 -8.15
CA SER A 518 5.23 6.93 -9.31
C SER A 518 6.42 7.75 -9.82
N VAL A 519 7.59 7.62 -9.19
CA VAL A 519 8.81 8.33 -9.59
C VAL A 519 9.64 7.44 -10.52
N ASN A 520 10.03 7.98 -11.68
CA ASN A 520 10.81 7.26 -12.69
C ASN A 520 12.30 7.63 -12.67
N ARG A 521 12.62 8.87 -12.31
CA ARG A 521 13.99 9.39 -12.28
C ARG A 521 14.30 9.93 -10.90
N VAL A 522 15.55 9.80 -10.46
CA VAL A 522 15.96 10.32 -9.14
C VAL A 522 15.82 11.83 -9.03
N GLU A 523 15.91 12.55 -10.16
CA GLU A 523 15.68 14.00 -10.20
C GLU A 523 14.22 14.41 -9.92
N ASP A 524 13.27 13.49 -10.13
CA ASP A 524 11.85 13.68 -9.84
C ASP A 524 11.50 13.24 -8.40
N LEU A 525 12.49 12.77 -7.63
CA LEU A 525 12.31 12.37 -6.24
C LEU A 525 12.48 13.58 -5.34
N GLU A 526 11.36 14.06 -4.83
CA GLU A 526 11.33 15.09 -3.81
C GLU A 526 11.42 14.53 -2.40
N PRO A 527 11.67 15.41 -1.42
CA PRO A 527 11.68 14.99 -0.05
C PRO A 527 10.31 14.50 0.43
N LEU A 528 10.31 13.49 1.29
CA LEU A 528 9.09 12.84 1.73
C LEU A 528 8.24 13.81 2.58
N PRO A 529 6.90 13.76 2.47
CA PRO A 529 6.04 14.56 3.31
C PRO A 529 6.18 14.14 4.76
N ASN A 530 6.05 15.11 5.67
CA ASN A 530 6.10 14.82 7.08
C ASN A 530 4.70 14.43 7.58
N ILE A 531 4.46 13.13 7.70
CA ILE A 531 3.17 12.55 8.11
C ILE A 531 3.17 12.01 9.55
N ASP A 532 4.19 12.34 10.35
CA ASP A 532 4.30 11.87 11.74
C ASP A 532 3.12 12.33 12.61
N PHE A 533 2.53 13.48 12.29
CA PHE A 533 1.33 14.00 12.97
C PHE A 533 0.02 13.61 12.28
N ASN A 534 0.09 12.91 11.14
CA ASN A 534 -1.08 12.41 10.43
C ASN A 534 -1.40 10.97 10.85
N ILE A 535 -0.37 10.16 11.09
CA ILE A 535 -0.49 8.76 11.53
C ILE A 535 0.07 8.61 12.93
N LEU A 536 -0.82 8.48 13.93
CA LEU A 536 -0.44 8.52 15.34
C LEU A 536 -0.75 7.20 16.06
N PRO A 537 0.15 6.71 16.93
CA PRO A 537 -0.19 5.64 17.84
C PRO A 537 -1.15 6.14 18.93
N GLY A 538 -2.21 5.40 19.21
CA GLY A 538 -3.19 5.77 20.24
C GLY A 538 -4.39 4.83 20.29
N ASN A 539 -5.09 4.85 21.43
CA ASN A 539 -6.36 4.14 21.57
C ASN A 539 -7.50 5.05 21.09
N SER A 540 -8.06 4.78 19.92
CA SER A 540 -9.14 5.58 19.34
C SER A 540 -10.47 5.52 20.09
N LEU A 541 -10.63 4.59 21.03
CA LEU A 541 -11.80 4.51 21.91
C LEU A 541 -11.67 5.39 23.16
N VAL A 542 -10.46 5.89 23.47
CA VAL A 542 -10.16 6.61 24.71
C VAL A 542 -9.60 7.98 24.35
N GLY A 543 -10.36 9.03 24.63
CA GLY A 543 -9.95 10.41 24.36
C GLY A 543 -11.09 11.41 24.47
N LEU A 544 -10.79 12.66 24.13
CA LEU A 544 -11.73 13.78 24.17
C LEU A 544 -12.09 14.21 22.73
N MET A 545 -13.35 14.03 22.34
CA MET A 545 -13.86 14.54 21.04
C MET A 545 -14.04 16.05 21.04
N ARG A 546 -14.24 16.63 22.23
CA ARG A 546 -14.35 18.07 22.47
C ARG A 546 -13.67 18.35 23.80
N VAL A 547 -12.97 19.47 23.86
CA VAL A 547 -12.31 19.97 25.07
C VAL A 547 -13.05 21.21 25.52
N ASP A 548 -13.46 21.24 26.78
CA ASP A 548 -13.95 22.48 27.40
C ASP A 548 -12.72 23.37 27.73
N GLU A 549 -12.62 24.49 27.04
CA GLU A 549 -11.50 25.44 27.19
C GLU A 549 -11.37 25.93 28.64
N HIS A 550 -12.50 26.18 29.32
CA HIS A 550 -12.47 26.69 30.70
C HIS A 550 -12.00 25.62 31.69
N GLU A 551 -12.41 24.37 31.51
CA GLU A 551 -11.92 23.27 32.37
C GLU A 551 -10.44 22.99 32.13
N PHE A 552 -9.98 23.03 30.88
CA PHE A 552 -8.57 22.91 30.53
C PHE A 552 -7.74 24.02 31.18
N ASP A 553 -8.12 25.28 30.97
CA ASP A 553 -7.38 26.44 31.45
C ASP A 553 -7.34 26.48 32.99
N ARG A 554 -8.39 26.01 33.66
CA ARG A 554 -8.43 25.89 35.14
C ARG A 554 -7.47 24.85 35.70
N LYS A 555 -7.11 23.84 34.91
CA LYS A 555 -6.17 22.78 35.27
C LYS A 555 -4.73 23.09 34.83
N GLN A 556 -4.50 24.22 34.17
CA GLN A 556 -3.13 24.67 33.90
C GLN A 556 -2.49 25.13 35.21
N ASP A 557 -1.36 24.49 35.57
CA ASP A 557 -0.58 24.84 36.76
C ASP A 557 0.22 26.16 36.61
N ASP A 558 0.29 26.71 35.38
CA ASP A 558 1.09 27.89 35.05
C ASP A 558 0.23 28.99 34.42
N LEU A 559 0.01 30.08 35.16
CA LEU A 559 -0.78 31.25 34.74
C LEU A 559 -0.15 32.02 33.56
N PHE A 560 1.12 31.76 33.22
CA PHE A 560 1.78 32.36 32.07
C PHE A 560 1.62 31.53 30.79
N LYS A 561 1.06 30.32 30.88
CA LYS A 561 0.76 29.51 29.71
C LYS A 561 -0.46 30.07 28.97
N PRO A 562 -0.44 30.06 27.63
CA PRO A 562 -1.59 30.52 26.86
C PRO A 562 -2.78 29.58 27.06
N PRO A 563 -4.02 30.10 26.89
CA PRO A 563 -5.23 29.30 26.98
C PRO A 563 -5.28 28.24 25.89
N PHE A 564 -6.08 27.20 26.08
CA PHE A 564 -6.16 26.04 25.19
C PHE A 564 -6.32 26.43 23.71
N ARG A 565 -7.20 27.39 23.41
CA ARG A 565 -7.42 27.86 22.03
C ARG A 565 -6.15 28.38 21.37
N ARG A 566 -5.36 29.19 22.08
CA ARG A 566 -4.09 29.73 21.57
C ARG A 566 -3.05 28.64 21.39
N LEU A 567 -2.98 27.67 22.31
CA LEU A 567 -2.11 26.49 22.16
C LEU A 567 -2.47 25.69 20.91
N LEU A 568 -3.77 25.49 20.66
CA LEU A 568 -4.26 24.77 19.48
C LEU A 568 -3.96 25.54 18.19
N GLU A 569 -4.25 26.85 18.15
CA GLU A 569 -3.93 27.72 17.00
C GLU A 569 -2.43 27.74 16.70
N GLU A 570 -1.58 27.82 17.73
CA GLU A 570 -0.12 27.81 17.56
C GLU A 570 0.37 26.44 17.06
N LYS A 571 -0.16 25.35 17.62
CA LYS A 571 0.12 24.00 17.16
C LYS A 571 -0.28 23.82 15.70
N ASP A 572 -1.50 24.21 15.32
CA ASP A 572 -2.00 24.06 13.95
C ASP A 572 -1.14 24.86 12.97
N ARG A 573 -0.74 26.09 13.34
CA ARG A 573 0.21 26.89 12.56
C ARG A 573 1.57 26.20 12.41
N LYS A 574 2.12 25.62 13.48
CA LYS A 574 3.41 24.89 13.43
C LYS A 574 3.30 23.61 12.61
N LEU A 575 2.18 22.90 12.69
CA LEU A 575 1.89 21.71 11.89
C LEU A 575 1.78 22.06 10.41
N ASP A 576 1.09 23.15 10.07
CA ASP A 576 0.98 23.62 8.69
C ASP A 576 2.35 23.98 8.13
N VAL A 577 3.19 24.69 8.90
CA VAL A 577 4.59 24.92 8.54
C VAL A 577 5.31 23.58 8.38
N TYR A 578 5.23 22.66 9.34
CA TYR A 578 5.93 21.38 9.28
C TYR A 578 5.53 20.51 8.07
N ARG A 579 4.26 20.53 7.66
CA ARG A 579 3.75 19.83 6.47
C ARG A 579 4.23 20.47 5.17
N HIS A 580 4.22 21.80 5.09
CA HIS A 580 4.43 22.55 3.83
C HIS A 580 5.86 23.12 3.67
N THR A 581 6.70 23.10 4.72
CA THR A 581 8.07 23.66 4.67
C THR A 581 8.95 22.98 3.63
N ALA A 582 8.71 21.70 3.31
CA ALA A 582 9.43 21.02 2.24
C ALA A 582 9.16 21.62 0.84
N ALA A 583 8.02 22.29 0.67
CA ALA A 583 7.60 22.92 -0.59
C ALA A 583 7.94 24.42 -0.67
N ASP A 584 7.83 25.17 0.44
CA ASP A 584 7.82 26.64 0.39
C ASP A 584 9.14 27.32 0.81
N PHE A 585 9.98 26.65 1.61
CA PHE A 585 11.20 27.26 2.15
C PHE A 585 12.42 26.43 1.77
N GLY A 586 13.22 26.97 0.86
CA GLY A 586 14.53 26.43 0.55
C GLY A 586 15.34 26.15 1.82
N GLN A 587 15.55 24.86 2.09
CA GLN A 587 16.73 24.24 2.71
C GLN A 587 17.23 24.74 4.09
N THR A 588 16.56 25.67 4.78
CA THR A 588 17.13 26.33 5.98
C THR A 588 16.45 26.02 7.31
N THR A 589 15.29 25.35 7.31
CA THR A 589 14.58 25.03 8.57
C THR A 589 14.94 23.62 9.04
N ASP A 590 15.54 23.51 10.23
CA ASP A 590 15.76 22.21 10.87
C ASP A 590 14.42 21.66 11.37
N LEU A 591 13.77 20.85 10.54
CA LEU A 591 12.47 20.25 10.84
C LEU A 591 12.46 19.39 12.10
N ARG A 592 13.63 18.94 12.56
CA ARG A 592 13.73 18.23 13.85
C ARG A 592 13.39 19.16 14.99
N VAL A 593 13.92 20.39 14.98
CA VAL A 593 13.61 21.39 16.01
C VAL A 593 12.12 21.70 15.98
N LEU A 594 11.55 21.94 14.80
CA LEU A 594 10.12 22.23 14.67
C LEU A 594 9.25 21.06 15.16
N ARG A 595 9.57 19.81 14.78
CA ARG A 595 8.85 18.63 15.26
C ARG A 595 8.97 18.49 16.77
N ASP A 596 10.18 18.62 17.31
CA ASP A 596 10.47 18.48 18.73
C ASP A 596 9.74 19.54 19.56
N ASP A 597 9.62 20.77 19.03
CA ASP A 597 8.83 21.85 19.62
C ASP A 597 7.32 21.51 19.62
N ILE A 598 6.79 20.99 18.50
CA ILE A 598 5.39 20.54 18.41
C ILE A 598 5.12 19.41 19.41
N ASP A 599 6.01 18.42 19.49
CA ASP A 599 5.91 17.30 20.44
C ASP A 599 5.94 17.79 21.89
N ALA A 600 6.80 18.75 22.22
CA ALA A 600 6.88 19.31 23.56
C ALA A 600 5.57 20.00 23.98
N GLU A 601 4.98 20.78 23.07
CA GLU A 601 3.68 21.43 23.29
C GLU A 601 2.54 20.42 23.41
N MET A 602 2.54 19.40 22.54
CA MET A 602 1.57 18.31 22.60
C MET A 602 1.65 17.52 23.90
N ASN A 603 2.86 17.21 24.39
CA ASN A 603 3.05 16.46 25.63
C ASN A 603 2.58 17.25 26.85
N TYR A 604 2.83 18.55 26.90
CA TYR A 604 2.33 19.42 27.95
C TYR A 604 0.79 19.42 27.96
N ALA A 605 0.16 19.68 26.81
CA ALA A 605 -1.30 19.68 26.71
C ALA A 605 -1.90 18.30 27.02
N ALA A 606 -1.26 17.21 26.57
CA ALA A 606 -1.71 15.85 26.81
C ALA A 606 -1.76 15.50 28.30
N GLY A 607 -0.84 16.01 29.12
CA GLY A 607 -0.90 15.84 30.58
C GLY A 607 -2.23 16.35 31.16
N ILE A 608 -2.61 17.57 30.79
CA ILE A 608 -3.87 18.21 31.24
C ILE A 608 -5.09 17.49 30.66
N LEU A 609 -5.06 17.12 29.38
CA LEU A 609 -6.14 16.36 28.74
C LEU A 609 -6.35 15.00 29.40
N ASN A 610 -5.28 14.32 29.82
CA ASN A 610 -5.36 13.06 30.53
C ASN A 610 -6.00 13.22 31.91
N GLU A 611 -5.72 14.33 32.61
CA GLU A 611 -6.40 14.63 33.88
C GLU A 611 -7.88 14.92 33.69
N LEU A 612 -8.25 15.70 32.67
CA LEU A 612 -9.66 15.93 32.32
C LEU A 612 -10.38 14.61 32.02
N LEU A 613 -9.74 13.74 31.24
CA LEU A 613 -10.30 12.44 30.90
C LEU A 613 -10.44 11.52 32.13
N ARG A 614 -9.44 11.52 33.01
CA ARG A 614 -9.50 10.81 34.29
C ARG A 614 -10.67 11.29 35.14
N ASP A 615 -10.81 12.60 35.31
CA ASP A 615 -11.89 13.17 36.12
C ASP A 615 -13.26 12.82 35.52
N GLN A 616 -13.42 12.83 34.19
CA GLN A 616 -14.64 12.36 33.52
C GLN A 616 -14.93 10.88 33.79
N PHE A 617 -13.91 10.01 33.74
CA PHE A 617 -14.04 8.60 34.06
C PHE A 617 -14.43 8.35 35.52
N GLU A 618 -13.82 9.08 36.46
CA GLU A 618 -14.15 9.01 37.88
C GLU A 618 -15.61 9.42 38.14
N VAL A 619 -16.09 10.50 37.51
CA VAL A 619 -17.49 10.94 37.59
C VAL A 619 -18.46 9.87 37.05
N GLN A 620 -18.05 9.13 36.01
CA GLN A 620 -18.84 8.01 35.47
C GLN A 620 -18.72 6.72 36.30
N GLY A 621 -17.97 6.74 37.40
CA GLY A 621 -17.77 5.58 38.27
C GLY A 621 -16.83 4.51 37.70
N VAL A 622 -16.05 4.84 36.65
CA VAL A 622 -15.01 3.97 36.11
C VAL A 622 -13.84 3.95 37.10
N LYS A 623 -13.63 2.83 37.77
CA LYS A 623 -12.52 2.68 38.73
C LYS A 623 -11.20 2.52 37.99
N TYR A 624 -10.18 3.25 38.43
CA TYR A 624 -8.80 3.00 38.03
C TYR A 624 -8.34 1.68 38.66
N GLU A 625 -8.39 0.59 37.91
CA GLU A 625 -7.75 -0.67 38.27
C GLU A 625 -6.40 -0.72 37.57
N GLN A 626 -5.32 -0.48 38.32
CA GLN A 626 -3.96 -0.63 37.81
C GLN A 626 -3.81 -2.10 37.38
N ALA A 627 -3.51 -2.36 36.11
CA ALA A 627 -3.20 -3.69 35.64
C ALA A 627 -1.94 -4.18 36.38
N THR A 628 -2.11 -4.92 37.48
CA THR A 628 -1.01 -5.62 38.12
C THR A 628 -0.52 -6.67 37.14
N TRP A 629 0.65 -6.42 36.55
CA TRP A 629 1.36 -7.38 35.74
C TRP A 629 1.73 -8.56 36.65
N ASP A 630 0.91 -9.59 36.61
CA ASP A 630 1.08 -10.81 37.41
C ASP A 630 2.11 -11.70 36.71
N ALA A 631 3.37 -11.60 37.17
CA ALA A 631 4.49 -12.35 36.63
C ALA A 631 4.29 -13.88 36.73
N ASP A 632 3.40 -14.35 37.60
CA ASP A 632 3.18 -15.78 37.86
C ASP A 632 2.25 -16.46 36.83
N LYS A 633 1.65 -15.70 35.90
CA LYS A 633 0.73 -16.25 34.87
C LYS A 633 1.39 -16.66 33.55
N GLN A 634 2.72 -16.79 33.47
CA GLN A 634 3.42 -17.25 32.26
C GLN A 634 3.40 -18.78 32.01
N GLY A 635 2.67 -19.55 32.82
CA GLY A 635 2.67 -21.02 32.74
C GLY A 635 1.41 -21.67 32.16
N LEU A 636 0.78 -21.12 31.11
CA LEU A 636 -0.36 -21.77 30.41
C LEU A 636 -0.25 -21.68 28.89
#